data_AF-A0A4R4U757-F1
#
_entry.id   AF-A0A4R4U757-F1
#
_cell.length_a   1.000
_cell.length_b   1.000
_cell.length_c   1.000
_cell.angle_alpha   90.00
_cell.angle_beta   90.00
_cell.angle_gamma   90.00
#
_symmetry.space_group_name_H-M   'P 1'
#
loop_
_entity.id
_entity.type
_entity.pdbx_description
1 polymer ?
#
loop_
_entity_poly.entity_id
_entity_poly.type
_entity_poly.pdbx_seq_one_letter_code
_entity_poly.pdbx_strand_id
1 'polypeptide(L)'
;MRTETEATDTPPLLIHPVGGGDLGWPPMATSPSPIDFHGGPDDRRPLRKVFDGLTETGTEIGALLLVATTNVHGPSRQPFVEHAQRMRTLLCSTEGLCGRSFPDEHVHTVQVAEPTARHSVEPMKQILTALDPDECILTSGTGSYAIGAGVLLAGIETGKPVTLLPVDATSAAYRLADLIRPHDTLRNWLLRHRFWDELAAADDTNADIWRLLAARQRADISLAEATIAHPGLRAGHLGKLTELWPTVQAAFFERLARGEALDHSLLRTWFTQRISKPTSKENAGVPVSVQRVIEDLAGELGDPEAHGGAARIKEARRRISPVPRARHAALVCDAEFIDFFEKTTPHDAHLAPPEARHRPLPSSLLVNADQWEKSDLVPTLLKERGLTPWPVLGSGDILVLMCVGMAPKNDPGDTEGHAAVRKVIDWASRHRGSLARPGRVRLRLLASDQTMDRAEAWVNLARSTAPAGALDGAVFGPFSTEPDGVTDISTAILADLGKAKPTGRYGSTSLRDVDEVLLVINSGKPVTVNGMIAAGVQWSLEAACPLRVAELGRDRALRSVIREADLTLCRLGVDARIARLASSAVRRLDTRTAWQLLSNASPSLTATRNAAAEFHGDLYGTAPLAMDTDARYALACQRLELIAHALADEPWPACYTAIESLRPGLFNWGPWKLLMQEAPALRSLNRLRNESPYAHLLDKLRDAKRTQPSTKNIRLSKTPPSRDRVVELLHQSATELRALRSAGNHSNERDQDLVARYTRLGEQLDDLGKDAR
;
A
#
# COMPACT_ATOMS: atom_id res chain seq x y z
N MET A 1 -28.39 -25.69 -16.57
CA MET A 1 -29.26 -25.95 -15.40
C MET A 1 -28.38 -26.46 -14.28
N ARG A 2 -27.86 -25.54 -13.45
CA ARG A 2 -27.30 -25.87 -12.15
C ARG A 2 -28.49 -25.99 -11.21
N THR A 3 -28.63 -27.13 -10.56
CA THR A 3 -29.57 -27.35 -9.47
C THR A 3 -29.27 -26.36 -8.36
N GLU A 4 -30.22 -25.46 -8.10
CA GLU A 4 -30.30 -24.68 -6.87
C GLU A 4 -30.36 -25.68 -5.70
N THR A 5 -29.24 -25.86 -5.00
CA THR A 5 -29.27 -26.35 -3.63
C THR A 5 -29.93 -25.26 -2.80
N GLU A 6 -31.15 -25.52 -2.33
CA GLU A 6 -31.81 -24.74 -1.28
C GLU A 6 -30.81 -24.55 -0.13
N ALA A 7 -30.34 -23.32 0.04
CA ALA A 7 -29.67 -22.92 1.26
C ALA A 7 -30.72 -23.07 2.37
N THR A 8 -30.46 -23.93 3.34
CA THR A 8 -31.18 -23.90 4.61
C THR A 8 -30.85 -22.56 5.25
N ASP A 9 -31.70 -21.55 5.08
CA ASP A 9 -31.51 -20.22 5.66
C ASP A 9 -31.55 -20.32 7.19
N THR A 10 -30.39 -20.47 7.81
CA THR A 10 -30.26 -20.36 9.26
C THR A 10 -30.60 -18.92 9.64
N PRO A 11 -31.51 -18.67 10.59
CA PRO A 11 -31.89 -17.31 10.94
C PRO A 11 -30.67 -16.51 11.44
N PRO A 12 -30.54 -15.22 11.06
CA PRO A 12 -29.36 -14.40 11.36
C PRO A 12 -29.11 -14.20 12.86
N LEU A 13 -27.84 -13.95 13.20
CA LEU A 13 -27.40 -13.52 14.53
C LEU A 13 -27.61 -12.01 14.69
N LEU A 14 -28.48 -11.60 15.61
CA LEU A 14 -28.63 -10.19 15.98
C LEU A 14 -27.49 -9.78 16.92
N ILE A 15 -26.71 -8.78 16.55
CA ILE A 15 -25.63 -8.21 17.35
C ILE A 15 -26.07 -6.83 17.85
N HIS A 16 -26.11 -6.67 19.17
CA HIS A 16 -26.59 -5.46 19.82
C HIS A 16 -25.53 -4.88 20.77
N PRO A 17 -24.90 -3.74 20.40
CA PRO A 17 -24.03 -3.00 21.31
C PRO A 17 -24.84 -2.40 22.46
N VAL A 18 -24.46 -2.74 23.70
CA VAL A 18 -25.08 -2.30 24.94
C VAL A 18 -24.23 -1.22 25.59
N GLY A 19 -24.80 -0.03 25.78
CA GLY A 19 -24.20 1.00 26.63
C GLY A 19 -23.08 1.85 26.00
N GLY A 20 -22.83 3.00 26.61
CA GLY A 20 -22.38 4.20 25.91
C GLY A 20 -20.87 4.50 25.85
N GLY A 21 -20.59 5.40 24.89
CA GLY A 21 -19.38 6.21 24.77
C GLY A 21 -19.05 6.53 23.32
N ASP A 22 -19.56 7.64 22.78
CA ASP A 22 -18.99 8.22 21.55
C ASP A 22 -17.70 8.94 21.92
N LEU A 23 -16.69 8.88 21.05
CA LEU A 23 -15.37 9.47 21.29
C LEU A 23 -14.67 8.99 22.59
N GLY A 24 -15.04 7.84 23.16
CA GLY A 24 -14.46 7.31 24.40
C GLY A 24 -14.98 7.94 25.70
N TRP A 25 -16.13 8.63 25.67
CA TRP A 25 -16.76 9.19 26.87
C TRP A 25 -17.44 8.11 27.74
N PRO A 26 -17.39 8.21 29.08
CA PRO A 26 -18.49 7.76 29.91
C PRO A 26 -19.71 8.62 29.55
N PRO A 27 -20.91 8.06 29.30
CA PRO A 27 -22.05 8.87 28.91
C PRO A 27 -22.34 9.97 29.94
N MET A 28 -22.24 11.24 29.52
CA MET A 28 -22.63 12.42 30.30
C MET A 28 -24.11 12.77 30.11
N ALA A 29 -24.98 11.77 29.93
CA ALA A 29 -26.39 12.04 30.04
C ALA A 29 -26.67 12.52 31.47
N THR A 30 -26.99 13.81 31.62
CA THR A 30 -27.48 14.42 32.86
C THR A 30 -28.93 14.03 33.14
N SER A 31 -29.59 13.39 32.18
CA SER A 31 -30.85 12.68 32.35
C SER A 31 -30.58 11.18 32.48
N PRO A 32 -31.20 10.48 33.44
CA PRO A 32 -31.08 9.03 33.59
C PRO A 32 -31.83 8.36 32.45
N SER A 33 -31.24 8.22 31.26
CA SER A 33 -31.77 7.24 30.32
C SER A 33 -31.41 5.87 30.87
N PRO A 34 -32.38 5.07 31.33
CA PRO A 34 -32.08 3.74 31.86
C PRO A 34 -31.42 2.91 30.78
N ILE A 35 -30.47 2.07 31.20
CA ILE A 35 -30.03 0.96 30.35
C ILE A 35 -31.25 0.08 30.12
N ASP A 36 -31.42 -0.36 28.87
CA ASP A 36 -32.67 -0.75 28.22
C ASP A 36 -33.35 -1.99 28.86
N PHE A 37 -33.93 -1.81 30.05
CA PHE A 37 -34.64 -2.86 30.78
C PHE A 37 -36.16 -2.71 30.57
N HIS A 38 -36.76 -1.62 31.07
CA HIS A 38 -38.17 -1.27 30.84
C HIS A 38 -38.35 0.24 31.03
N GLY A 39 -38.20 1.04 29.97
CA GLY A 39 -38.34 2.50 30.05
C GLY A 39 -39.79 2.99 30.19
N GLY A 40 -39.96 4.31 30.41
CA GLY A 40 -41.23 5.06 30.27
C GLY A 40 -41.53 5.43 28.80
N PRO A 41 -42.73 5.93 28.46
CA PRO A 41 -43.15 6.17 27.06
C PRO A 41 -42.22 7.08 26.25
N ASP A 42 -41.48 7.95 26.95
CA ASP A 42 -40.56 8.94 26.34
C ASP A 42 -39.12 8.42 26.17
N ASP A 43 -38.83 7.17 26.57
CA ASP A 43 -37.49 6.59 26.42
C ASP A 43 -37.24 6.06 24.99
N ARG A 44 -36.03 6.24 24.46
CA ARG A 44 -35.66 5.82 23.09
C ARG A 44 -35.75 4.29 22.86
N ARG A 45 -35.74 3.48 23.94
CA ARG A 45 -35.85 2.00 24.00
C ARG A 45 -35.34 1.24 22.76
N PRO A 46 -34.03 1.26 22.50
CA PRO A 46 -33.48 0.77 21.25
C PRO A 46 -33.77 -0.70 20.92
N LEU A 47 -33.63 -1.62 21.87
CA LEU A 47 -33.82 -3.05 21.63
C LEU A 47 -35.31 -3.39 21.38
N ARG A 48 -36.23 -2.70 22.05
CA ARG A 48 -37.67 -2.85 21.80
C ARG A 48 -38.03 -2.45 20.37
N LYS A 49 -37.54 -1.30 19.91
CA LYS A 49 -37.76 -0.83 18.52
C LYS A 49 -37.21 -1.82 17.50
N VAL A 50 -36.03 -2.38 17.77
CA VAL A 50 -35.44 -3.42 16.92
C VAL A 50 -36.33 -4.65 16.86
N PHE A 51 -36.80 -5.18 17.98
CA PHE A 51 -37.68 -6.36 17.98
C PHE A 51 -39.04 -6.09 17.33
N ASP A 52 -39.68 -4.97 17.63
CA ASP A 52 -40.95 -4.59 17.01
C ASP A 52 -40.78 -4.45 15.49
N GLY A 53 -39.73 -3.75 15.06
CA GLY A 53 -39.43 -3.54 13.64
C GLY A 53 -38.98 -4.80 12.87
N LEU A 54 -38.25 -5.71 13.50
CA LEU A 54 -37.96 -7.04 12.92
C LEU A 54 -39.24 -7.87 12.75
N THR A 55 -40.16 -7.75 13.70
CA THR A 55 -41.49 -8.40 13.60
C THR A 55 -42.30 -7.82 12.44
N GLU A 56 -42.32 -6.50 12.28
CA GLU A 56 -43.03 -5.82 11.18
C GLU A 56 -42.46 -6.17 9.80
N THR A 57 -41.14 -6.34 9.70
CA THR A 57 -40.46 -6.72 8.45
C THR A 57 -40.49 -8.22 8.18
N GLY A 58 -40.98 -9.05 9.11
CA GLY A 58 -40.99 -10.50 8.99
C GLY A 58 -39.60 -11.14 9.07
N THR A 59 -38.60 -10.44 9.64
CA THR A 59 -37.24 -10.96 9.80
C THR A 59 -37.14 -11.77 11.09
N GLU A 60 -36.97 -13.09 10.97
CA GLU A 60 -36.70 -13.95 12.13
C GLU A 60 -35.23 -13.90 12.51
N ILE A 61 -34.93 -13.98 13.82
CA ILE A 61 -33.55 -14.01 14.34
C ILE A 61 -33.34 -15.28 15.15
N GLY A 62 -32.20 -15.95 14.93
CA GLY A 62 -31.91 -17.26 15.52
C GLY A 62 -31.27 -17.15 16.89
N ALA A 63 -30.44 -16.12 17.06
CA ALA A 63 -29.69 -15.85 18.28
C ALA A 63 -29.44 -14.35 18.46
N LEU A 64 -29.08 -13.96 19.69
CA LEU A 64 -28.76 -12.59 20.08
C LEU A 64 -27.40 -12.54 20.77
N LEU A 65 -26.53 -11.66 20.28
CA LEU A 65 -25.24 -11.35 20.87
C LEU A 65 -25.23 -9.92 21.42
N LEU A 66 -25.10 -9.80 22.74
CA LEU A 66 -24.96 -8.53 23.45
C LEU A 66 -23.47 -8.17 23.59
N VAL A 67 -23.06 -7.04 23.04
CA VAL A 67 -21.66 -6.58 23.10
C VAL A 67 -21.56 -5.40 24.05
N ALA A 68 -20.79 -5.55 25.13
CA ALA A 68 -20.79 -4.57 26.21
C ALA A 68 -19.40 -4.33 26.78
N THR A 69 -19.18 -3.12 27.26
CA THR A 69 -17.87 -2.68 27.76
C THR A 69 -17.75 -2.73 29.29
N THR A 70 -16.52 -2.68 29.80
CA THR A 70 -16.25 -2.62 31.24
C THR A 70 -16.29 -1.21 31.84
N ASN A 71 -16.49 -0.15 31.03
CA ASN A 71 -16.66 1.20 31.56
C ASN A 71 -18.06 1.41 32.17
N VAL A 72 -18.15 2.40 33.06
CA VAL A 72 -19.36 2.77 33.80
C VAL A 72 -20.06 3.98 33.19
N HIS A 73 -21.38 4.07 33.37
CA HIS A 73 -22.19 5.25 33.05
C HIS A 73 -22.16 6.23 34.24
N GLY A 74 -22.00 7.54 34.03
CA GLY A 74 -21.97 8.54 35.13
C GLY A 74 -23.01 8.38 36.27
N PRO A 75 -24.30 8.13 35.98
CA PRO A 75 -25.34 7.77 36.97
C PRO A 75 -25.35 6.33 37.52
N SER A 76 -24.68 5.35 36.89
CA SER A 76 -24.64 3.96 37.36
C SER A 76 -23.27 3.60 37.94
N ARG A 77 -23.24 2.94 39.10
CA ARG A 77 -21.98 2.39 39.65
C ARG A 77 -21.54 1.09 38.95
N GLN A 78 -22.36 0.53 38.07
CA GLN A 78 -22.15 -0.78 37.46
C GLN A 78 -21.68 -0.65 35.99
N PRO A 79 -20.66 -1.44 35.56
CA PRO A 79 -20.21 -1.51 34.17
C PRO A 79 -21.28 -1.97 33.18
N PHE A 80 -21.18 -1.56 31.91
CA PHE A 80 -22.12 -1.98 30.86
C PHE A 80 -22.22 -3.50 30.67
N VAL A 81 -21.13 -4.24 30.89
CA VAL A 81 -21.14 -5.70 30.86
C VAL A 81 -22.09 -6.32 31.89
N GLU A 82 -22.24 -5.73 33.08
CA GLU A 82 -23.19 -6.22 34.09
C GLU A 82 -24.64 -6.00 33.62
N HIS A 83 -24.88 -4.91 32.90
CA HIS A 83 -26.20 -4.65 32.32
C HIS A 83 -26.53 -5.62 31.18
N ALA A 84 -25.56 -5.92 30.31
CA ALA A 84 -25.74 -6.93 29.26
C ALA A 84 -26.00 -8.33 29.84
N GLN A 85 -25.32 -8.70 30.93
CA GLN A 85 -25.61 -9.94 31.65
C GLN A 85 -27.04 -9.96 32.20
N ARG A 86 -27.50 -8.85 32.79
CA ARG A 86 -28.89 -8.74 33.26
C ARG A 86 -29.90 -8.81 32.13
N MET A 87 -29.61 -8.20 30.98
CA MET A 87 -30.45 -8.30 29.78
C MET A 87 -30.53 -9.76 29.31
N ARG A 88 -29.41 -10.48 29.26
CA ARG A 88 -29.39 -11.91 28.96
C ARG A 88 -30.29 -12.69 29.93
N THR A 89 -30.15 -12.49 31.24
CA THR A 89 -30.99 -13.18 32.24
C THR A 89 -32.49 -12.97 31.99
N LEU A 90 -32.90 -11.75 31.63
CA LEU A 90 -34.30 -11.44 31.32
C LEU A 90 -34.75 -12.07 29.99
N LEU A 91 -33.92 -12.00 28.94
CA LEU A 91 -34.19 -12.62 27.63
C LEU A 91 -34.30 -14.15 27.72
N CYS A 92 -33.57 -14.80 28.62
CA CYS A 92 -33.66 -16.24 28.87
C CYS A 92 -34.79 -16.63 29.85
N SER A 93 -35.50 -15.65 30.42
CA SER A 93 -36.57 -15.90 31.39
C SER A 93 -37.93 -16.10 30.73
N THR A 94 -38.89 -16.64 31.49
CA THR A 94 -40.29 -16.78 31.05
C THR A 94 -40.99 -15.43 30.85
N GLU A 95 -40.56 -14.39 31.56
CA GLU A 95 -41.07 -13.02 31.40
C GLU A 95 -40.53 -12.36 30.12
N GLY A 96 -39.37 -12.80 29.66
CA GLY A 96 -38.66 -12.23 28.51
C GLY A 96 -38.17 -10.80 28.75
N LEU A 97 -37.62 -10.20 27.69
CA LEU A 97 -37.28 -8.78 27.64
C LEU A 97 -37.90 -8.19 26.37
N CYS A 98 -38.53 -7.01 26.51
CA CYS A 98 -39.17 -6.33 25.38
C CYS A 98 -40.16 -7.23 24.61
N GLY A 99 -40.82 -8.18 25.28
CA GLY A 99 -41.81 -9.10 24.67
C GLY A 99 -41.22 -10.27 23.89
N ARG A 100 -39.91 -10.53 24.02
CA ARG A 100 -39.21 -11.66 23.40
C ARG A 100 -38.51 -12.50 24.47
N SER A 101 -38.46 -13.82 24.25
CA SER A 101 -37.66 -14.76 25.03
C SER A 101 -36.89 -15.70 24.10
N PHE A 102 -35.74 -16.17 24.57
CA PHE A 102 -34.83 -17.04 23.82
C PHE A 102 -34.35 -18.19 24.71
N PRO A 103 -34.01 -19.36 24.13
CA PRO A 103 -33.22 -20.38 24.81
C PRO A 103 -31.87 -19.83 25.30
N ASP A 104 -31.33 -20.36 26.40
CA ASP A 104 -30.09 -19.82 26.99
C ASP A 104 -28.89 -19.96 26.05
N GLU A 105 -28.86 -21.03 25.26
CA GLU A 105 -27.86 -21.28 24.23
C GLU A 105 -27.90 -20.28 23.07
N HIS A 106 -28.97 -19.49 22.93
CA HIS A 106 -29.16 -18.53 21.83
C HIS A 106 -28.91 -17.07 22.26
N VAL A 107 -28.56 -16.81 23.53
CA VAL A 107 -28.22 -15.46 24.00
C VAL A 107 -26.80 -15.42 24.54
N HIS A 108 -25.93 -14.72 23.81
CA HIS A 108 -24.52 -14.59 24.13
C HIS A 108 -24.18 -13.18 24.62
N THR A 109 -23.14 -13.09 25.44
CA THR A 109 -22.58 -11.81 25.90
C THR A 109 -21.08 -11.78 25.61
N VAL A 110 -20.61 -10.72 24.96
CA VAL A 110 -19.18 -10.47 24.74
C VAL A 110 -18.76 -9.23 25.51
N GLN A 111 -17.69 -9.38 26.28
CA GLN A 111 -17.07 -8.30 27.03
C GLN A 111 -15.97 -7.63 26.19
N VAL A 112 -16.00 -6.30 26.15
CA VAL A 112 -15.01 -5.45 25.50
C VAL A 112 -14.32 -4.57 26.56
N ALA A 113 -12.98 -4.49 26.53
CA ALA A 113 -12.22 -3.78 27.55
C ALA A 113 -12.37 -2.25 27.51
N GLU A 114 -12.44 -1.66 26.31
CA GLU A 114 -12.62 -0.21 26.11
C GLU A 114 -13.61 0.07 24.98
N PRO A 115 -14.35 1.19 25.00
CA PRO A 115 -15.30 1.58 23.94
C PRO A 115 -14.56 2.10 22.69
N THR A 116 -13.81 1.23 22.03
CA THR A 116 -13.00 1.51 20.83
C THR A 116 -13.08 0.34 19.86
N ALA A 117 -12.91 0.59 18.57
CA ALA A 117 -13.04 -0.43 17.53
C ALA A 117 -12.05 -1.59 17.74
N ARG A 118 -10.76 -1.32 17.96
CA ARG A 118 -9.72 -2.36 18.16
C ARG A 118 -10.01 -3.31 19.31
N HIS A 119 -10.46 -2.79 20.45
CA HIS A 119 -10.75 -3.64 21.59
C HIS A 119 -11.95 -4.55 21.36
N SER A 120 -12.81 -4.21 20.38
CA SER A 120 -13.92 -5.05 19.95
C SER A 120 -13.52 -6.10 18.90
N VAL A 121 -12.53 -5.84 18.04
CA VAL A 121 -12.20 -6.75 16.91
C VAL A 121 -11.91 -8.18 17.38
N GLU A 122 -10.90 -8.38 18.23
CA GLU A 122 -10.44 -9.73 18.57
C GLU A 122 -11.48 -10.57 19.37
N PRO A 123 -12.13 -10.04 20.42
CA PRO A 123 -13.22 -10.75 21.09
C PRO A 123 -14.36 -11.11 20.14
N MET A 124 -14.69 -10.22 19.20
CA MET A 124 -15.74 -10.46 18.21
C MET A 124 -15.33 -11.53 17.19
N LYS A 125 -14.07 -11.56 16.75
CA LYS A 125 -13.60 -12.62 15.84
C LYS A 125 -13.72 -14.01 16.49
N GLN A 126 -13.34 -14.12 17.76
CA GLN A 126 -13.44 -15.38 18.50
C GLN A 126 -14.87 -15.88 18.58
N ILE A 127 -15.84 -15.00 18.91
CA ILE A 127 -17.24 -15.41 19.01
C ILE A 127 -17.86 -15.71 17.63
N LEU A 128 -17.56 -14.92 16.60
CA LEU A 128 -18.09 -15.13 15.25
C LEU A 128 -17.55 -16.41 14.62
N THR A 129 -16.29 -16.77 14.92
CA THR A 129 -15.70 -18.05 14.49
C THR A 129 -16.31 -19.22 15.24
N ALA A 130 -16.59 -19.07 16.55
CA ALA A 130 -17.15 -20.13 17.36
C ALA A 130 -18.64 -20.42 17.07
N LEU A 131 -19.42 -19.37 16.79
CA LEU A 131 -20.84 -19.48 16.45
C LEU A 131 -21.07 -19.77 14.96
N ASP A 132 -20.11 -19.38 14.11
CA ASP A 132 -20.13 -19.57 12.66
C ASP A 132 -21.44 -19.12 11.96
N PRO A 133 -22.01 -17.94 12.27
CA PRO A 133 -23.31 -17.54 11.71
C PRO A 133 -23.23 -17.36 10.19
N ASP A 134 -24.31 -17.67 9.47
CA ASP A 134 -24.43 -17.41 8.03
C ASP A 134 -24.54 -15.90 7.73
N GLU A 135 -25.27 -15.17 8.59
CA GLU A 135 -25.44 -13.73 8.52
C GLU A 135 -25.52 -13.09 9.92
N CYS A 136 -24.96 -11.89 10.04
CA CYS A 136 -25.07 -11.03 11.20
C CYS A 136 -25.92 -9.79 10.90
N ILE A 137 -26.81 -9.42 11.83
CA ILE A 137 -27.52 -8.14 11.82
C ILE A 137 -26.97 -7.29 12.97
N LEU A 138 -26.31 -6.18 12.68
CA LEU A 138 -25.76 -5.26 13.67
C LEU A 138 -26.67 -4.04 13.84
N THR A 139 -27.17 -3.81 15.06
CA THR A 139 -27.97 -2.61 15.35
C THR A 139 -27.11 -1.35 15.30
N SER A 140 -27.55 -0.35 14.53
CA SER A 140 -26.87 0.93 14.33
C SER A 140 -27.61 2.08 15.02
N GLY A 141 -26.87 2.91 15.75
CA GLY A 141 -27.43 4.02 16.54
C GLY A 141 -27.70 3.68 18.02
N THR A 142 -27.20 2.53 18.49
CA THR A 142 -27.21 2.08 19.89
C THR A 142 -25.79 1.88 20.39
N GLY A 143 -25.60 2.03 21.72
CA GLY A 143 -24.29 1.88 22.34
C GLY A 143 -23.23 2.84 21.77
N SER A 144 -21.96 2.47 21.89
CA SER A 144 -20.84 3.19 21.26
C SER A 144 -20.73 2.83 19.78
N TYR A 145 -20.66 3.85 18.90
CA TYR A 145 -20.42 3.62 17.47
C TYR A 145 -19.12 2.85 17.21
N ALA A 146 -18.08 3.11 18.00
CA ALA A 146 -16.77 2.46 17.85
C ALA A 146 -16.85 0.94 18.03
N ILE A 147 -17.68 0.46 18.96
CA ILE A 147 -17.92 -0.99 19.15
C ILE A 147 -18.56 -1.58 17.90
N GLY A 148 -19.60 -0.93 17.36
CA GLY A 148 -20.25 -1.35 16.12
C GLY A 148 -19.27 -1.39 14.93
N ALA A 149 -18.40 -0.38 14.81
CA ALA A 149 -17.33 -0.38 13.80
C ALA A 149 -16.35 -1.55 14.00
N GLY A 150 -15.97 -1.87 15.24
CA GLY A 150 -15.15 -3.05 15.55
C GLY A 150 -15.84 -4.38 15.20
N VAL A 151 -17.16 -4.48 15.38
CA VAL A 151 -17.96 -5.64 14.93
C VAL A 151 -17.93 -5.75 13.40
N LEU A 152 -18.10 -4.65 12.66
CA LEU A 152 -18.00 -4.65 11.20
C LEU A 152 -16.63 -5.13 10.74
N LEU A 153 -15.55 -4.64 11.36
CA LEU A 153 -14.19 -5.08 11.08
C LEU A 153 -13.98 -6.58 11.36
N ALA A 154 -14.48 -7.08 12.49
CA ALA A 154 -14.41 -8.50 12.83
C ALA A 154 -15.20 -9.37 11.83
N GLY A 155 -16.38 -8.92 11.40
CA GLY A 155 -17.16 -9.60 10.36
C GLY A 155 -16.40 -9.69 9.04
N ILE A 156 -15.77 -8.59 8.61
CA ILE A 156 -14.91 -8.58 7.41
C ILE A 156 -13.73 -9.57 7.57
N GLU A 157 -13.04 -9.56 8.72
CA GLU A 157 -11.88 -10.45 8.95
C GLU A 157 -12.26 -11.94 9.09
N THR A 158 -13.50 -12.24 9.47
CA THR A 158 -14.02 -13.62 9.58
C THR A 158 -14.81 -14.05 8.36
N GLY A 159 -14.97 -13.19 7.35
CA GLY A 159 -15.77 -13.47 6.16
C GLY A 159 -17.28 -13.55 6.42
N LYS A 160 -17.76 -13.01 7.54
CA LYS A 160 -19.19 -13.03 7.92
C LYS A 160 -19.92 -11.79 7.37
N PRO A 161 -20.99 -11.96 6.57
CA PRO A 161 -21.82 -10.85 6.12
C PRO A 161 -22.43 -10.09 7.31
N VAL A 162 -22.34 -8.76 7.30
CA VAL A 162 -22.94 -7.91 8.33
C VAL A 162 -23.89 -6.90 7.71
N THR A 163 -25.17 -7.00 8.07
CA THR A 163 -26.23 -6.06 7.74
C THR A 163 -26.41 -5.06 8.88
N LEU A 164 -26.37 -3.77 8.57
CA LEU A 164 -26.62 -2.70 9.53
C LEU A 164 -28.12 -2.43 9.62
N LEU A 165 -28.65 -2.43 10.85
CA LEU A 165 -30.05 -2.19 11.14
C LEU A 165 -30.21 -0.87 11.93
N PRO A 166 -30.62 0.23 11.30
CA PRO A 166 -30.87 1.48 12.01
C PRO A 166 -32.03 1.33 12.98
N VAL A 167 -31.82 1.69 14.24
CA VAL A 167 -32.83 1.41 15.29
C VAL A 167 -34.07 2.29 15.20
N ASP A 168 -33.93 3.49 14.63
CA ASP A 168 -35.07 4.39 14.43
C ASP A 168 -35.79 4.14 13.09
N ALA A 169 -35.32 3.22 12.24
CA ALA A 169 -35.98 2.78 11.01
C ALA A 169 -35.49 1.39 10.57
N THR A 170 -36.03 0.34 11.19
CA THR A 170 -35.61 -1.05 10.94
C THR A 170 -35.87 -1.52 9.51
N SER A 171 -36.84 -0.93 8.81
CA SER A 171 -37.09 -1.19 7.39
C SER A 171 -35.97 -0.69 6.46
N ALA A 172 -35.08 0.17 6.96
CA ALA A 172 -33.95 0.73 6.22
C ALA A 172 -32.65 -0.03 6.48
N ALA A 173 -32.70 -1.37 6.61
CA ALA A 173 -31.50 -2.18 6.76
C ALA A 173 -30.63 -2.15 5.49
N TYR A 174 -29.31 -2.12 5.63
CA TYR A 174 -28.37 -2.09 4.49
C TYR A 174 -27.05 -2.77 4.81
N ARG A 175 -26.35 -3.24 3.76
CA ARG A 175 -24.95 -3.68 3.86
C ARG A 175 -24.06 -2.63 3.21
N LEU A 176 -22.96 -2.26 3.86
CA LEU A 176 -21.98 -1.35 3.27
C LEU A 176 -21.36 -1.92 1.98
N ALA A 177 -21.23 -3.25 1.90
CA ALA A 177 -20.71 -3.94 0.73
C ALA A 177 -21.56 -3.68 -0.53
N ASP A 178 -22.88 -3.58 -0.40
CA ASP A 178 -23.81 -3.36 -1.52
C ASP A 178 -23.68 -1.95 -2.12
N LEU A 179 -23.12 -1.02 -1.36
CA LEU A 179 -22.86 0.36 -1.77
C LEU A 179 -21.51 0.53 -2.48
N ILE A 180 -20.66 -0.50 -2.46
CA ILE A 180 -19.33 -0.48 -3.04
C ILE A 180 -19.35 -1.30 -4.33
N ARG A 181 -18.83 -0.72 -5.41
CA ARG A 181 -18.76 -1.35 -6.73
C ARG A 181 -17.29 -1.51 -7.14
N PRO A 182 -16.63 -2.62 -6.77
CA PRO A 182 -15.19 -2.81 -6.97
C PRO A 182 -14.83 -3.18 -8.43
N HIS A 183 -15.26 -2.39 -9.41
CA HIS A 183 -14.89 -2.61 -10.81
C HIS A 183 -13.45 -2.13 -11.10
N ASP A 184 -12.67 -2.97 -11.80
CA ASP A 184 -11.31 -2.66 -12.29
C ASP A 184 -10.29 -2.20 -11.23
N THR A 185 -10.53 -2.48 -9.95
CA THR A 185 -9.73 -1.96 -8.82
C THR A 185 -8.29 -2.45 -8.85
N LEU A 186 -8.10 -3.75 -9.03
CA LEU A 186 -6.78 -4.36 -9.17
C LEU A 186 -6.05 -3.80 -10.40
N ARG A 187 -6.73 -3.67 -11.55
CA ARG A 187 -6.12 -3.15 -12.77
C ARG A 187 -5.65 -1.71 -12.58
N ASN A 188 -6.50 -0.85 -12.02
CA ASN A 188 -6.17 0.56 -11.76
C ASN A 188 -5.03 0.68 -10.74
N TRP A 189 -5.01 -0.19 -9.72
CA TRP A 189 -3.93 -0.23 -8.73
C TRP A 189 -2.60 -0.67 -9.33
N LEU A 190 -2.58 -1.78 -10.07
CA LEU A 190 -1.39 -2.24 -10.79
C LEU A 190 -0.89 -1.19 -11.78
N LEU A 191 -1.80 -0.53 -12.50
CA LEU A 191 -1.49 0.56 -13.42
C LEU A 191 -0.88 1.78 -12.70
N ARG A 192 -1.52 2.27 -11.64
CA ARG A 192 -1.05 3.43 -10.88
C ARG A 192 0.32 3.18 -10.27
N HIS A 193 0.54 1.99 -9.75
CA HIS A 193 1.80 1.58 -9.13
C HIS A 193 2.81 0.99 -10.12
N ARG A 194 2.45 0.89 -11.41
CA ARG A 194 3.33 0.48 -12.52
C ARG A 194 3.88 -0.93 -12.34
N PHE A 195 3.06 -1.85 -11.83
CA PHE A 195 3.35 -3.28 -11.82
C PHE A 195 3.04 -3.85 -13.21
N TRP A 196 3.91 -3.54 -14.19
CA TRP A 196 3.63 -3.82 -15.60
C TRP A 196 3.60 -5.31 -15.93
N ASP A 197 4.47 -6.12 -15.32
CA ASP A 197 4.46 -7.57 -15.51
C ASP A 197 3.16 -8.18 -14.98
N GLU A 198 2.69 -7.73 -13.82
CA GLU A 198 1.43 -8.15 -13.21
C GLU A 198 0.23 -7.64 -13.99
N LEU A 199 0.30 -6.42 -14.54
CA LEU A 199 -0.74 -5.87 -15.41
C LEU A 199 -0.82 -6.65 -16.73
N ALA A 200 0.31 -7.11 -17.28
CA ALA A 200 0.32 -7.98 -18.45
C ALA A 200 -0.37 -9.33 -18.18
N ALA A 201 -0.34 -9.82 -16.94
CA ALA A 201 -1.04 -11.04 -16.53
C ALA A 201 -2.51 -10.81 -16.17
N ALA A 202 -2.92 -9.57 -15.86
CA ALA A 202 -4.27 -9.21 -15.45
C ALA A 202 -5.11 -8.56 -16.56
N ASP A 203 -4.49 -8.02 -17.61
CA ASP A 203 -5.14 -7.35 -18.75
C ASP A 203 -4.60 -7.90 -20.07
N ASP A 204 -5.15 -9.04 -20.50
CA ASP A 204 -4.79 -9.72 -21.75
C ASP A 204 -4.97 -8.83 -22.98
N THR A 205 -5.90 -7.88 -22.95
CA THR A 205 -6.22 -7.00 -24.09
C THR A 205 -5.05 -6.08 -24.45
N ASN A 206 -4.26 -5.65 -23.46
CA ASN A 206 -3.12 -4.75 -23.65
C ASN A 206 -1.78 -5.40 -23.23
N ALA A 207 -1.75 -6.72 -23.06
CA ALA A 207 -0.60 -7.43 -22.49
C ALA A 207 0.73 -7.13 -23.22
N ASP A 208 0.72 -6.98 -24.54
CA ASP A 208 1.95 -6.66 -25.30
C ASP A 208 2.53 -5.28 -24.96
N ILE A 209 1.67 -4.28 -24.74
CA ILE A 209 2.10 -2.96 -24.28
C ILE A 209 2.64 -3.04 -22.86
N TRP A 210 1.97 -3.79 -21.99
CA TRP A 210 2.40 -3.97 -20.61
C TRP A 210 3.76 -4.67 -20.53
N ARG A 211 4.01 -5.69 -21.37
CA ARG A 211 5.34 -6.33 -21.50
C ARG A 211 6.42 -5.36 -21.99
N LEU A 212 6.09 -4.48 -22.94
CA LEU A 212 7.02 -3.44 -23.39
C LEU A 212 7.36 -2.44 -22.28
N LEU A 213 6.37 -2.03 -21.48
CA LEU A 213 6.61 -1.14 -20.34
C LEU A 213 7.38 -1.86 -19.22
N ALA A 214 7.14 -3.15 -19.00
CA ALA A 214 7.92 -3.98 -18.09
C ALA A 214 9.40 -4.08 -18.53
N ALA A 215 9.66 -4.32 -19.81
CA ALA A 215 11.02 -4.27 -20.37
C ALA A 215 11.68 -2.91 -20.16
N ARG A 216 10.95 -1.81 -20.42
CA ARG A 216 11.42 -0.44 -20.16
C ARG A 216 11.75 -0.20 -18.68
N GLN A 217 11.00 -0.73 -17.73
CA GLN A 217 11.33 -0.64 -16.29
C GLN A 217 12.63 -1.34 -15.90
N ARG A 218 13.07 -2.28 -16.73
CA ARG A 218 14.35 -2.95 -16.59
C ARG A 218 15.44 -2.29 -17.45
N ALA A 219 15.18 -1.13 -18.04
CA ALA A 219 16.06 -0.45 -18.98
C ALA A 219 16.40 -1.28 -20.24
N ASP A 220 15.52 -2.22 -20.63
CA ASP A 220 15.68 -3.07 -21.81
C ASP A 220 14.94 -2.48 -23.02
N ILE A 221 15.68 -2.26 -24.11
CA ILE A 221 15.17 -1.76 -25.38
C ILE A 221 15.01 -2.87 -26.45
N SER A 222 15.57 -4.05 -26.21
CA SER A 222 15.65 -5.13 -27.20
C SER A 222 14.26 -5.65 -27.59
N LEU A 223 13.34 -5.76 -26.63
CA LEU A 223 11.95 -6.14 -26.89
C LEU A 223 11.27 -5.12 -27.81
N ALA A 224 11.49 -3.82 -27.60
CA ALA A 224 10.94 -2.79 -28.46
C ALA A 224 11.55 -2.80 -29.87
N GLU A 225 12.85 -3.09 -30.00
CA GLU A 225 13.52 -3.25 -31.31
C GLU A 225 12.98 -4.44 -32.10
N ALA A 226 12.61 -5.54 -31.42
CA ALA A 226 12.10 -6.75 -32.04
C ALA A 226 10.59 -6.68 -32.34
N THR A 227 9.86 -5.73 -31.75
CA THR A 227 8.40 -5.64 -31.88
C THR A 227 8.00 -4.89 -33.16
N ILE A 228 6.99 -5.41 -33.86
CA ILE A 228 6.40 -4.78 -35.05
C ILE A 228 5.19 -3.94 -34.65
N ALA A 229 5.05 -2.75 -35.23
CA ALA A 229 3.90 -1.87 -34.99
C ALA A 229 2.57 -2.53 -35.38
N HIS A 230 1.53 -2.31 -34.59
CA HIS A 230 0.18 -2.87 -34.80
C HIS A 230 -0.90 -1.89 -34.31
N PRO A 231 -2.21 -2.13 -34.58
CA PRO A 231 -3.27 -1.30 -34.03
C PRO A 231 -3.15 -1.17 -32.50
N GLY A 232 -3.10 0.06 -32.00
CA GLY A 232 -2.84 0.37 -30.58
C GLY A 232 -1.37 0.65 -30.23
N LEU A 233 -0.41 0.26 -31.05
CA LEU A 233 1.02 0.52 -30.86
C LEU A 233 1.67 1.07 -32.14
N ARG A 234 1.67 2.40 -32.26
CA ARG A 234 2.22 3.11 -33.43
C ARG A 234 3.75 3.03 -33.48
N ALA A 235 4.31 3.11 -34.69
CA ALA A 235 5.75 3.16 -34.92
C ALA A 235 6.48 4.26 -34.12
N GLY A 236 5.83 5.42 -33.91
CA GLY A 236 6.39 6.49 -33.08
C GLY A 236 6.56 6.12 -31.59
N HIS A 237 5.66 5.29 -31.03
CA HIS A 237 5.78 4.78 -29.67
C HIS A 237 6.93 3.79 -29.55
N LEU A 238 7.03 2.86 -30.50
CA LEU A 238 8.15 1.91 -30.57
C LEU A 238 9.48 2.66 -30.73
N GLY A 239 9.54 3.65 -31.62
CA GLY A 239 10.72 4.50 -31.78
C GLY A 239 11.17 5.12 -30.45
N LYS A 240 10.24 5.63 -29.64
CA LYS A 240 10.55 6.15 -28.30
C LYS A 240 11.04 5.07 -27.33
N LEU A 241 10.44 3.89 -27.34
CA LEU A 241 10.84 2.77 -26.47
C LEU A 241 12.20 2.18 -26.84
N THR A 242 12.65 2.34 -28.09
CA THR A 242 14.00 1.94 -28.52
C THR A 242 15.12 2.91 -28.08
N GLU A 243 14.78 4.09 -27.57
CA GLU A 243 15.78 5.06 -27.11
C GLU A 243 16.30 4.67 -25.71
N LEU A 244 17.58 4.31 -25.61
CA LEU A 244 18.19 3.83 -24.35
C LEU A 244 18.10 4.84 -23.20
N TRP A 245 18.42 6.12 -23.44
CA TRP A 245 18.45 7.10 -22.36
C TRP A 245 17.07 7.40 -21.75
N PRO A 246 16.01 7.68 -22.52
CA PRO A 246 14.65 7.78 -21.99
C PRO A 246 14.21 6.53 -21.22
N THR A 247 14.58 5.35 -21.70
CA THR A 247 14.30 4.07 -21.05
C THR A 247 15.04 3.90 -19.72
N VAL A 248 16.30 4.34 -19.61
CA VAL A 248 17.05 4.41 -18.34
C VAL A 248 16.40 5.40 -17.37
N GLN A 249 15.97 6.58 -17.83
CA GLN A 249 15.27 7.55 -16.98
C GLN A 249 13.95 6.99 -16.44
N ALA A 250 13.20 6.29 -17.28
CA ALA A 250 11.97 5.63 -16.90
C ALA A 250 12.21 4.54 -15.85
N ALA A 251 13.15 3.63 -16.10
CA ALA A 251 13.53 2.60 -15.14
C ALA A 251 13.89 3.22 -13.78
N PHE A 252 14.65 4.32 -13.78
CA PHE A 252 15.01 5.03 -12.56
C PHE A 252 13.78 5.59 -11.80
N PHE A 253 12.94 6.40 -12.45
CA PHE A 253 11.83 7.07 -11.77
C PHE A 253 10.67 6.13 -11.41
N GLU A 254 10.41 5.11 -12.21
CA GLU A 254 9.35 4.14 -11.93
C GLU A 254 9.72 3.21 -10.77
N ARG A 255 10.99 2.77 -10.68
CA ARG A 255 11.49 2.03 -9.51
C ARG A 255 11.49 2.90 -8.25
N LEU A 256 11.87 4.17 -8.39
CA LEU A 256 11.80 5.15 -7.32
C LEU A 256 10.36 5.39 -6.83
N ALA A 257 9.38 5.39 -7.73
CA ALA A 257 7.95 5.47 -7.40
C ALA A 257 7.50 4.25 -6.58
N ARG A 258 7.88 3.06 -7.01
CA ARG A 258 7.65 1.79 -6.30
C ARG A 258 8.47 1.65 -5.02
N GLY A 259 9.33 2.63 -4.71
CA GLY A 259 10.23 2.62 -3.55
C GLY A 259 11.07 1.34 -3.52
N GLU A 260 11.48 0.91 -4.70
CA GLU A 260 12.48 -0.12 -4.86
C GLU A 260 13.84 0.49 -4.62
N ALA A 261 14.75 -0.34 -4.11
CA ALA A 261 16.12 0.08 -4.05
C ALA A 261 16.67 0.20 -5.47
N LEU A 262 17.33 1.32 -5.69
CA LEU A 262 17.89 1.64 -6.97
C LEU A 262 19.23 0.93 -7.05
N ASP A 263 19.41 0.10 -8.10
CA ASP A 263 20.74 -0.41 -8.40
C ASP A 263 21.71 0.79 -8.42
N HIS A 264 22.79 0.69 -7.66
CA HIS A 264 23.86 1.70 -7.65
C HIS A 264 24.24 2.09 -9.08
N SER A 265 24.29 1.13 -10.00
CA SER A 265 24.57 1.37 -11.41
C SER A 265 23.53 2.28 -12.07
N LEU A 266 22.24 2.10 -11.80
CA LEU A 266 21.15 2.89 -12.38
C LEU A 266 21.13 4.32 -11.84
N LEU A 267 21.23 4.50 -10.52
CA LEU A 267 21.29 5.83 -9.89
C LEU A 267 22.54 6.60 -10.33
N ARG A 268 23.71 5.95 -10.34
CA ARG A 268 24.96 6.54 -10.80
C ARG A 268 24.89 6.91 -12.29
N THR A 269 24.29 6.05 -13.12
CA THR A 269 24.08 6.31 -14.55
C THR A 269 23.22 7.55 -14.76
N TRP A 270 22.06 7.61 -14.12
CA TRP A 270 21.13 8.72 -14.22
C TRP A 270 21.78 10.04 -13.78
N PHE A 271 22.41 10.05 -12.60
CA PHE A 271 23.04 11.24 -12.04
C PHE A 271 24.15 11.76 -12.94
N THR A 272 25.08 10.89 -13.36
CA THR A 272 26.21 11.24 -14.22
C THR A 272 25.75 11.82 -15.56
N GLN A 273 24.74 11.22 -16.20
CA GLN A 273 24.17 11.74 -17.45
C GLN A 273 23.47 13.09 -17.24
N ARG A 274 22.73 13.26 -16.14
CA ARG A 274 22.00 14.49 -15.85
C ARG A 274 22.93 15.69 -15.67
N ILE A 275 24.07 15.49 -15.01
CA ILE A 275 25.04 16.55 -14.77
C ILE A 275 25.97 16.81 -15.97
N SER A 276 26.25 15.79 -16.79
CA SER A 276 27.12 15.92 -17.98
C SER A 276 26.42 16.44 -19.23
N LYS A 277 25.08 16.42 -19.27
CA LYS A 277 24.28 16.90 -20.41
C LYS A 277 23.22 17.92 -19.99
N PRO A 278 23.61 19.07 -19.40
CA PRO A 278 22.66 20.15 -19.18
C PRO A 278 22.16 20.71 -20.52
N THR A 279 20.96 21.27 -20.52
CA THR A 279 20.49 22.02 -21.70
C THR A 279 21.36 23.28 -21.90
N SER A 280 21.49 23.77 -23.13
CA SER A 280 22.28 24.98 -23.41
C SER A 280 21.83 26.19 -22.58
N LYS A 281 20.51 26.30 -22.34
CA LYS A 281 19.91 27.34 -21.48
C LYS A 281 20.30 27.18 -20.01
N GLU A 282 20.34 25.95 -19.49
CA GLU A 282 20.81 25.70 -18.12
C GLU A 282 22.31 25.97 -17.98
N ASN A 283 23.11 25.63 -18.98
CA ASN A 283 24.57 25.77 -18.92
C ASN A 283 25.02 27.23 -19.02
N ALA A 284 24.29 28.07 -19.77
CA ALA A 284 24.57 29.50 -19.91
C ALA A 284 24.55 30.26 -18.56
N GLY A 285 23.84 29.74 -17.56
CA GLY A 285 23.74 30.33 -16.21
C GLY A 285 24.79 29.83 -15.21
N VAL A 286 25.79 29.07 -15.62
CA VAL A 286 26.80 28.46 -14.73
C VAL A 286 28.19 29.04 -15.02
N PRO A 287 28.92 29.51 -14.00
CA PRO A 287 30.31 29.95 -14.17
C PRO A 287 31.22 28.82 -14.69
N VAL A 288 32.18 29.15 -15.55
CA VAL A 288 33.14 28.19 -16.14
C VAL A 288 33.90 27.40 -15.07
N SER A 289 34.26 28.02 -13.95
CA SER A 289 34.92 27.34 -12.82
C SER A 289 34.04 26.25 -12.21
N VAL A 290 32.74 26.48 -12.09
CA VAL A 290 31.77 25.49 -11.59
C VAL A 290 31.49 24.41 -12.63
N GLN A 291 31.41 24.77 -13.92
CA GLN A 291 31.28 23.80 -15.01
C GLN A 291 32.41 22.79 -14.98
N ARG A 292 33.67 23.24 -14.82
CA ARG A 292 34.82 22.33 -14.70
C ARG A 292 34.69 21.36 -13.53
N VAL A 293 34.27 21.82 -12.34
CA VAL A 293 34.06 20.92 -11.19
C VAL A 293 32.99 19.86 -11.48
N ILE A 294 31.92 20.24 -12.18
CA ILE A 294 30.85 19.32 -12.56
C ILE A 294 31.32 18.33 -13.64
N GLU A 295 32.09 18.80 -14.62
CA GLU A 295 32.70 17.98 -15.66
C GLU A 295 33.70 16.97 -15.08
N ASP A 296 34.56 17.40 -14.15
CA ASP A 296 35.49 16.56 -13.39
C ASP A 296 34.71 15.48 -12.63
N LEU A 297 33.69 15.87 -11.87
CA LEU A 297 32.83 14.93 -11.13
C LEU A 297 32.16 13.93 -12.07
N ALA A 298 31.62 14.38 -13.21
CA ALA A 298 31.01 13.51 -14.19
C ALA A 298 32.02 12.54 -14.83
N GLY A 299 33.27 12.97 -15.02
CA GLY A 299 34.39 12.13 -15.45
C GLY A 299 34.70 11.05 -14.42
N GLU A 300 34.88 11.43 -13.16
CA GLU A 300 35.17 10.52 -12.05
C GLU A 300 34.03 9.52 -11.79
N LEU A 301 32.77 9.97 -11.86
CA LEU A 301 31.61 9.09 -11.74
C LEU A 301 31.34 8.30 -13.01
N GLY A 302 31.87 8.72 -14.15
CA GLY A 302 31.87 7.92 -15.35
C GLY A 302 32.81 6.72 -15.22
N ASP A 303 33.99 6.89 -14.61
CA ASP A 303 35.04 5.88 -14.64
C ASP A 303 34.62 4.56 -13.97
N PRO A 304 34.54 3.44 -14.72
CA PRO A 304 34.10 2.15 -14.18
C PRO A 304 35.02 1.62 -13.08
N GLU A 305 36.29 2.02 -13.04
CA GLU A 305 37.27 1.61 -12.02
C GLU A 305 37.17 2.48 -10.74
N ALA A 306 36.50 3.62 -10.83
CA ALA A 306 36.43 4.59 -9.75
C ALA A 306 35.30 4.21 -8.76
N HIS A 307 35.69 3.77 -7.55
CA HIS A 307 34.77 3.35 -6.48
C HIS A 307 34.31 4.54 -5.63
N GLY A 308 33.07 4.51 -5.11
CA GLY A 308 32.53 5.50 -4.17
C GLY A 308 31.95 6.75 -4.85
N GLY A 309 30.62 6.91 -4.79
CA GLY A 309 29.92 8.04 -5.40
C GLY A 309 29.66 9.22 -4.45
N ALA A 310 29.07 8.97 -3.28
CA ALA A 310 28.65 10.02 -2.36
C ALA A 310 29.80 10.91 -1.87
N ALA A 311 30.97 10.33 -1.55
CA ALA A 311 32.14 11.08 -1.12
C ALA A 311 32.64 12.08 -2.18
N ARG A 312 32.62 11.69 -3.46
CA ARG A 312 32.99 12.56 -4.59
C ARG A 312 31.99 13.70 -4.77
N ILE A 313 30.69 13.41 -4.65
CA ILE A 313 29.65 14.44 -4.72
C ILE A 313 29.82 15.42 -3.55
N LYS A 314 30.11 14.94 -2.34
CA LYS A 314 30.40 15.78 -1.17
C LYS A 314 31.60 16.70 -1.42
N GLU A 315 32.67 16.19 -2.02
CA GLU A 315 33.86 16.99 -2.34
C GLU A 315 33.58 18.03 -3.44
N ALA A 316 32.90 17.64 -4.52
CA ALA A 316 32.46 18.58 -5.56
C ALA A 316 31.57 19.69 -4.99
N ARG A 317 30.62 19.35 -4.10
CA ARG A 317 29.77 20.32 -3.40
C ARG A 317 30.60 21.35 -2.61
N ARG A 318 31.66 20.94 -1.90
CA ARG A 318 32.53 21.88 -1.15
C ARG A 318 33.23 22.88 -2.07
N ARG A 319 33.57 22.45 -3.28
CA ARG A 319 34.25 23.27 -4.31
C ARG A 319 33.30 24.22 -5.04
N ILE A 320 31.99 24.00 -4.97
CA ILE A 320 30.96 24.84 -5.61
C ILE A 320 30.39 25.83 -4.58
N SER A 321 30.88 27.07 -4.62
CA SER A 321 30.33 28.18 -3.81
C SER A 321 30.42 29.51 -4.57
N PRO A 322 29.34 30.32 -4.63
CA PRO A 322 27.98 30.02 -4.14
C PRO A 322 27.25 29.00 -5.03
N VAL A 323 26.17 28.39 -4.51
CA VAL A 323 25.36 27.41 -5.26
C VAL A 323 24.69 28.08 -6.48
N PRO A 324 24.96 27.64 -7.72
CA PRO A 324 24.30 28.20 -8.89
C PRO A 324 22.81 27.82 -8.94
N ARG A 325 22.00 28.70 -9.55
CA ARG A 325 20.56 28.45 -9.76
C ARG A 325 20.28 27.37 -10.82
N ALA A 326 21.27 27.00 -11.64
CA ALA A 326 21.09 25.99 -12.67
C ALA A 326 20.84 24.61 -12.04
N ARG A 327 19.83 23.87 -12.52
CA ARG A 327 19.34 22.64 -11.88
C ARG A 327 20.40 21.54 -11.74
N HIS A 328 21.25 21.37 -12.75
CA HIS A 328 22.31 20.35 -12.71
C HIS A 328 23.38 20.67 -11.66
N ALA A 329 23.74 21.95 -11.49
CA ALA A 329 24.64 22.38 -10.43
C ALA A 329 23.97 22.32 -9.05
N ALA A 330 22.70 22.75 -8.96
CA ALA A 330 21.91 22.66 -7.73
C ALA A 330 21.77 21.21 -7.24
N LEU A 331 21.60 20.24 -8.16
CA LEU A 331 21.55 18.81 -7.84
C LEU A 331 22.86 18.31 -7.19
N VAL A 332 24.03 18.79 -7.64
CA VAL A 332 25.33 18.45 -7.01
C VAL A 332 25.45 19.09 -5.62
N CYS A 333 24.85 20.27 -5.42
CA CYS A 333 24.91 20.99 -4.15
C CYS A 333 23.82 20.57 -3.14
N ASP A 334 22.85 19.75 -3.54
CA ASP A 334 21.73 19.31 -2.72
C ASP A 334 22.17 18.27 -1.68
N ALA A 335 22.17 18.68 -0.41
CA ALA A 335 22.58 17.83 0.70
C ALA A 335 21.61 16.66 0.94
N GLU A 336 20.31 16.85 0.73
CA GLU A 336 19.31 15.79 0.85
C GLU A 336 19.50 14.75 -0.24
N PHE A 337 19.83 15.18 -1.47
CA PHE A 337 20.17 14.25 -2.54
C PHE A 337 21.44 13.45 -2.26
N ILE A 338 22.48 14.09 -1.71
CA ILE A 338 23.72 13.40 -1.34
C ILE A 338 23.45 12.33 -0.27
N ASP A 339 22.67 12.66 0.75
CA ASP A 339 22.28 11.73 1.81
C ASP A 339 21.43 10.57 1.25
N PHE A 340 20.46 10.88 0.38
CA PHE A 340 19.70 9.88 -0.36
C PHE A 340 20.59 8.97 -1.19
N PHE A 341 21.56 9.51 -1.94
CA PHE A 341 22.50 8.74 -2.75
C PHE A 341 23.36 7.82 -1.88
N GLU A 342 23.83 8.31 -0.74
CA GLU A 342 24.64 7.53 0.19
C GLU A 342 23.85 6.38 0.82
N LYS A 343 22.58 6.60 1.18
CA LYS A 343 21.75 5.60 1.87
C LYS A 343 21.08 4.58 0.95
N THR A 344 20.90 4.90 -0.33
CA THR A 344 20.19 4.01 -1.28
C THR A 344 21.11 3.14 -2.12
N THR A 345 22.42 3.37 -2.07
CA THR A 345 23.42 2.61 -2.84
C THR A 345 24.00 1.35 -2.17
N PRO A 346 24.00 1.22 -0.83
CA PRO A 346 24.39 -0.02 -0.16
C PRO A 346 23.49 -1.21 -0.49
N HIS A 347 24.02 -2.43 -0.48
CA HIS A 347 23.27 -3.67 -0.77
C HIS A 347 22.16 -3.94 0.25
N ASP A 348 22.39 -3.66 1.52
CA ASP A 348 21.39 -3.77 2.59
C ASP A 348 20.19 -2.85 2.39
N ALA A 349 20.36 -1.71 1.71
CA ALA A 349 19.24 -0.86 1.32
C ALA A 349 18.26 -1.59 0.36
N HIS A 350 18.73 -2.58 -0.41
CA HIS A 350 17.89 -3.43 -1.27
C HIS A 350 17.03 -4.43 -0.50
N LEU A 351 17.45 -4.76 0.72
CA LEU A 351 16.79 -5.72 1.60
C LEU A 351 15.82 -5.05 2.57
N ALA A 352 15.87 -3.72 2.66
CA ALA A 352 15.03 -2.98 3.57
C ALA A 352 13.54 -3.20 3.22
N PRO A 353 12.67 -3.34 4.25
CA PRO A 353 11.25 -3.54 4.04
C PRO A 353 10.68 -2.38 3.21
N PRO A 354 9.65 -2.63 2.37
CA PRO A 354 9.03 -1.58 1.56
C PRO A 354 8.58 -0.36 2.37
N GLU A 355 8.32 -0.50 3.66
CA GLU A 355 7.90 0.58 4.55
C GLU A 355 9.08 1.46 5.03
N ALA A 356 10.33 0.98 4.96
CA ALA A 356 11.54 1.70 5.37
C ALA A 356 12.10 2.67 4.31
N ARG A 357 11.30 3.06 3.32
CA ARG A 357 11.72 3.94 2.20
C ARG A 357 12.21 5.30 2.71
N HIS A 358 13.31 5.80 2.14
CA HIS A 358 13.77 7.18 2.37
C HIS A 358 12.80 8.17 1.71
N ARG A 359 11.98 8.80 2.54
CA ARG A 359 10.90 9.72 2.16
C ARG A 359 10.87 10.92 3.14
N PRO A 360 10.46 12.12 2.70
CA PRO A 360 10.14 12.47 1.31
C PRO A 360 11.39 12.46 0.42
N LEU A 361 11.20 12.47 -0.91
CA LEU A 361 12.33 12.54 -1.83
C LEU A 361 12.95 13.94 -1.86
N PRO A 362 14.28 14.04 -2.10
CA PRO A 362 14.96 15.33 -2.26
C PRO A 362 14.29 16.21 -3.31
N SER A 363 14.16 17.51 -3.03
CA SER A 363 13.47 18.45 -3.91
C SER A 363 14.06 18.52 -5.32
N SER A 364 15.38 18.42 -5.46
CA SER A 364 16.07 18.38 -6.76
C SER A 364 15.67 17.16 -7.59
N LEU A 365 15.45 16.01 -6.94
CA LEU A 365 15.01 14.78 -7.59
C LEU A 365 13.58 14.89 -8.11
N LEU A 366 12.69 15.49 -7.31
CA LEU A 366 11.30 15.77 -7.71
C LEU A 366 11.22 16.69 -8.94
N VAL A 367 12.00 17.76 -8.98
CA VAL A 367 12.05 18.68 -10.13
C VAL A 367 12.50 17.97 -11.40
N ASN A 368 13.45 17.04 -11.29
CA ASN A 368 13.91 16.25 -12.42
C ASN A 368 12.86 15.24 -12.89
N ALA A 369 12.13 14.62 -11.97
CA ALA A 369 11.01 13.73 -12.31
C ALA A 369 9.92 14.50 -13.07
N ASP A 370 9.52 15.67 -12.58
CA ASP A 370 8.51 16.53 -13.22
C ASP A 370 8.91 16.99 -14.63
N GLN A 371 10.21 17.19 -14.85
CA GLN A 371 10.71 17.55 -16.18
C GLN A 371 10.66 16.37 -17.15
N TRP A 372 11.09 15.19 -16.69
CA TRP A 372 11.09 13.97 -17.51
C TRP A 372 9.65 13.55 -17.88
N GLU A 373 8.73 13.56 -16.91
CA GLU A 373 7.35 13.12 -17.09
C GLU A 373 6.60 13.90 -18.18
N LYS A 374 6.95 15.18 -18.40
CA LYS A 374 6.38 16.00 -19.50
C LYS A 374 6.67 15.46 -20.90
N SER A 375 7.77 14.72 -21.04
CA SER A 375 8.20 14.12 -22.31
C SER A 375 7.98 12.61 -22.35
N ASP A 376 7.45 12.03 -21.28
CA ASP A 376 7.24 10.59 -21.21
C ASP A 376 6.05 10.14 -22.08
N LEU A 377 6.16 8.94 -22.64
CA LEU A 377 5.17 8.41 -23.57
C LEU A 377 3.99 7.72 -22.87
N VAL A 378 4.15 7.27 -21.62
CA VAL A 378 3.13 6.49 -20.89
C VAL A 378 1.83 7.27 -20.74
N PRO A 379 1.81 8.56 -20.33
CA PRO A 379 0.56 9.31 -20.22
C PRO A 379 -0.25 9.35 -21.52
N THR A 380 0.42 9.38 -22.67
CA THR A 380 -0.24 9.35 -23.99
C THR A 380 -0.80 7.96 -24.27
N LEU A 381 -0.02 6.90 -24.05
CA LEU A 381 -0.48 5.51 -24.23
C LEU A 381 -1.71 5.18 -23.38
N LEU A 382 -1.76 5.67 -22.14
CA LEU A 382 -2.89 5.44 -21.23
C LEU A 382 -4.14 6.19 -21.70
N LYS A 383 -4.01 7.46 -22.08
CA LYS A 383 -5.14 8.26 -22.59
C LYS A 383 -5.75 7.66 -23.86
N GLU A 384 -4.94 7.16 -24.78
CA GLU A 384 -5.40 6.50 -26.00
C GLU A 384 -6.24 5.22 -25.73
N ARG A 385 -6.15 4.67 -24.52
CA ARG A 385 -6.88 3.48 -24.06
C ARG A 385 -8.03 3.81 -23.10
N GLY A 386 -8.33 5.09 -22.89
CA GLY A 386 -9.32 5.53 -21.89
C GLY A 386 -8.89 5.28 -20.44
N LEU A 387 -7.59 5.06 -20.19
CA LEU A 387 -7.03 4.82 -18.87
C LEU A 387 -6.56 6.13 -18.22
N THR A 388 -6.58 6.16 -16.89
CA THR A 388 -6.15 7.35 -16.13
C THR A 388 -4.62 7.41 -16.04
N PRO A 389 -3.99 8.52 -16.45
CA PRO A 389 -2.57 8.70 -16.28
C PRO A 389 -2.28 9.33 -14.91
N TRP A 390 -1.79 8.54 -13.95
CA TRP A 390 -1.36 9.06 -12.65
C TRP A 390 0.09 9.56 -12.67
N PRO A 391 0.42 10.62 -11.91
CA PRO A 391 1.80 11.07 -11.76
C PRO A 391 2.72 9.96 -11.26
N VAL A 392 3.95 9.91 -11.77
CA VAL A 392 4.90 8.82 -11.43
C VAL A 392 5.21 8.76 -9.96
N LEU A 393 5.50 9.90 -9.34
CA LEU A 393 5.81 9.98 -7.91
C LEU A 393 4.60 10.38 -7.06
N GLY A 394 3.38 10.23 -7.60
CA GLY A 394 2.17 10.67 -6.90
C GLY A 394 2.06 12.19 -6.74
N SER A 395 1.05 12.64 -6.01
CA SER A 395 0.84 14.05 -5.65
C SER A 395 1.47 14.44 -4.32
N GLY A 396 1.70 13.49 -3.43
CA GLY A 396 2.00 13.66 -2.01
C GLY A 396 0.78 14.07 -1.17
N ASP A 397 -0.43 14.09 -1.75
CA ASP A 397 -1.63 14.55 -1.07
C ASP A 397 -2.30 13.41 -0.30
N ILE A 398 -2.82 13.74 0.89
CA ILE A 398 -3.66 12.84 1.70
C ILE A 398 -5.07 13.42 1.76
N LEU A 399 -6.06 12.65 1.33
CA LEU A 399 -7.48 12.98 1.50
C LEU A 399 -7.94 12.57 2.89
N VAL A 400 -8.49 13.50 3.65
CA VAL A 400 -9.10 13.25 4.95
C VAL A 400 -10.61 13.43 4.82
N LEU A 401 -11.36 12.38 5.10
CA LEU A 401 -12.82 12.44 5.25
C LEU A 401 -13.18 12.33 6.73
N MET A 402 -13.92 13.30 7.24
CA MET A 402 -14.34 13.37 8.64
C MET A 402 -15.71 14.03 8.73
N CYS A 403 -16.68 13.42 9.43
CA CYS A 403 -17.97 14.09 9.63
C CYS A 403 -17.96 15.02 10.85
N VAL A 404 -18.87 15.98 10.85
CA VAL A 404 -18.99 17.01 11.89
C VAL A 404 -20.25 16.74 12.71
N GLY A 405 -20.07 16.51 14.01
CA GLY A 405 -21.16 16.35 14.97
C GLY A 405 -21.73 17.67 15.46
N MET A 406 -22.66 17.62 16.43
CA MET A 406 -23.15 18.80 17.14
C MET A 406 -22.17 19.24 18.23
N ALA A 407 -22.11 20.54 18.51
CA ALA A 407 -21.30 21.05 19.62
C ALA A 407 -21.91 20.58 20.95
N PRO A 408 -21.10 20.06 21.90
CA PRO A 408 -21.57 19.73 23.23
C PRO A 408 -22.14 20.98 23.92
N LYS A 409 -23.25 20.85 24.65
CA LYS A 409 -23.84 21.98 25.39
C LYS A 409 -22.88 22.60 26.40
N ASN A 410 -21.92 21.82 26.89
CA ASN A 410 -20.88 22.23 27.85
C ASN A 410 -19.57 22.73 27.18
N ASP A 411 -19.49 22.76 25.85
CA ASP A 411 -18.36 23.35 25.10
C ASP A 411 -18.87 24.33 24.02
N PRO A 412 -19.44 25.48 24.43
CA PRO A 412 -19.98 26.47 23.50
C PRO A 412 -18.91 27.14 22.63
N GLY A 413 -17.64 27.12 23.06
CA GLY A 413 -16.50 27.63 22.29
C GLY A 413 -15.90 26.60 21.32
N ASP A 414 -16.42 25.36 21.33
CA ASP A 414 -16.00 24.25 20.48
C ASP A 414 -14.48 23.95 20.57
N THR A 415 -13.93 24.11 21.77
CA THR A 415 -12.50 23.93 22.02
C THR A 415 -12.07 22.49 21.72
N GLU A 416 -12.93 21.52 22.07
CA GLU A 416 -12.66 20.10 21.90
C GLU A 416 -12.75 19.68 20.44
N GLY A 417 -13.69 20.24 19.68
CA GLY A 417 -13.82 20.03 18.24
C GLY A 417 -12.61 20.58 17.48
N HIS A 418 -12.19 21.81 17.79
CA HIS A 418 -10.96 22.37 17.23
C HIS A 418 -9.72 21.54 17.56
N ALA A 419 -9.62 21.02 18.79
CA ALA A 419 -8.53 20.12 19.18
C ALA A 419 -8.56 18.80 18.40
N ALA A 420 -9.75 18.23 18.17
CA ALA A 420 -9.91 17.00 17.38
C ALA A 420 -9.46 17.18 15.93
N VAL A 421 -9.94 18.23 15.25
CA VAL A 421 -9.53 18.54 13.87
C VAL A 421 -8.02 18.77 13.78
N ARG A 422 -7.43 19.47 14.75
CA ARG A 422 -5.98 19.65 14.82
C ARG A 422 -5.24 18.32 14.93
N LYS A 423 -5.70 17.39 15.76
CA LYS A 423 -5.07 16.06 15.89
C LYS A 423 -5.14 15.25 14.59
N VAL A 424 -6.25 15.34 13.86
CA VAL A 424 -6.39 14.73 12.53
C VAL A 424 -5.39 15.34 11.54
N ILE A 425 -5.31 16.67 11.48
CA ILE A 425 -4.38 17.38 10.58
C ILE A 425 -2.91 17.08 10.96
N ASP A 426 -2.58 17.05 12.25
CA ASP A 426 -1.24 16.72 12.75
C ASP A 426 -0.86 15.28 12.38
N TRP A 427 -1.80 14.35 12.48
CA TRP A 427 -1.60 12.98 12.04
C TRP A 427 -1.35 12.92 10.53
N ALA A 428 -2.23 13.51 9.72
CA ALA A 428 -2.10 13.51 8.26
C ALA A 428 -0.82 14.22 7.81
N SER A 429 -0.43 15.31 8.48
CA SER A 429 0.79 16.06 8.18
C SER A 429 2.06 15.26 8.46
N ARG A 430 2.08 14.46 9.54
CA ARG A 430 3.18 13.53 9.82
C ARG A 430 3.22 12.40 8.80
N HIS A 431 2.07 11.81 8.48
CA HIS A 431 2.01 10.69 7.54
C HIS A 431 2.38 11.10 6.12
N ARG A 432 2.01 12.32 5.71
CA ARG A 432 2.47 12.94 4.46
C ARG A 432 4.00 12.92 4.33
N GLY A 433 4.73 13.02 5.43
CA GLY A 433 6.20 12.91 5.44
C GLY A 433 6.74 11.55 4.98
N SER A 434 5.92 10.51 4.95
CA SER A 434 6.28 9.18 4.43
C SER A 434 6.02 9.02 2.93
N LEU A 435 5.38 9.99 2.27
CA LEU A 435 5.08 9.94 0.84
C LEU A 435 6.27 10.45 0.00
N ALA A 436 6.28 10.12 -1.29
CA ALA A 436 7.35 10.54 -2.21
C ALA A 436 7.49 12.06 -2.31
N ARG A 437 6.37 12.79 -2.21
CA ARG A 437 6.32 14.24 -2.32
C ARG A 437 5.78 14.87 -1.03
N PRO A 438 6.23 16.09 -0.69
CA PRO A 438 5.57 16.92 0.30
C PRO A 438 4.30 17.55 -0.31
N GLY A 439 3.18 16.82 -0.35
CA GLY A 439 1.91 17.33 -0.87
C GLY A 439 1.09 18.11 0.17
N ARG A 440 -0.24 18.02 0.09
CA ARG A 440 -1.19 18.75 0.94
C ARG A 440 -2.12 17.80 1.68
N VAL A 441 -2.59 18.23 2.84
CA VAL A 441 -3.75 17.61 3.47
C VAL A 441 -5.01 18.16 2.77
N ARG A 442 -5.79 17.28 2.13
CA ARG A 442 -7.09 17.59 1.52
C ARG A 442 -8.17 17.27 2.54
N LEU A 443 -8.54 18.23 3.38
CA LEU A 443 -9.56 18.03 4.42
C LEU A 443 -10.96 18.21 3.82
N ARG A 444 -11.82 17.21 3.93
CA ARG A 444 -13.24 17.29 3.57
C ARG A 444 -14.05 17.00 4.82
N LEU A 445 -14.70 18.04 5.33
CA LEU A 445 -15.60 17.93 6.47
C LEU A 445 -17.02 17.67 5.98
N LEU A 446 -17.64 16.58 6.43
CA LEU A 446 -18.98 16.19 6.03
C LEU A 446 -19.98 16.68 7.07
N ALA A 447 -20.91 17.52 6.65
CA ALA A 447 -21.84 18.19 7.56
C ALA A 447 -23.30 17.94 7.15
N SER A 448 -24.19 17.92 8.14
CA SER A 448 -25.63 18.04 7.92
C SER A 448 -26.04 19.51 7.95
N ASP A 449 -27.29 19.81 7.60
CA ASP A 449 -27.85 21.17 7.71
C ASP A 449 -27.55 21.83 9.07
N GLN A 450 -27.60 21.03 10.15
CA GLN A 450 -27.40 21.51 11.52
C GLN A 450 -25.93 21.78 11.88
N THR A 451 -24.98 21.25 11.10
CA THR A 451 -23.55 21.31 11.40
C THR A 451 -22.72 22.04 10.34
N MET A 452 -23.36 22.59 9.30
CA MET A 452 -22.70 23.34 8.22
C MET A 452 -21.85 24.50 8.75
N ASP A 453 -22.44 25.42 9.53
CA ASP A 453 -21.73 26.59 10.07
C ASP A 453 -20.52 26.20 10.92
N ARG A 454 -20.68 25.13 11.72
CA ARG A 454 -19.61 24.56 12.55
C ARG A 454 -18.48 24.01 11.67
N ALA A 455 -18.81 23.26 10.62
CA ALA A 455 -17.84 22.70 9.69
C ALA A 455 -17.07 23.81 8.94
N GLU A 456 -17.76 24.87 8.51
CA GLU A 456 -17.13 26.03 7.87
C GLU A 456 -16.18 26.75 8.82
N ALA A 457 -16.57 26.96 10.08
CA ALA A 457 -15.72 27.52 11.11
C ALA A 457 -14.44 26.68 11.32
N TRP A 458 -14.56 25.35 11.36
CA TRP A 458 -13.41 24.45 11.47
C TRP A 458 -12.48 24.52 10.27
N VAL A 459 -13.01 24.53 9.04
CA VAL A 459 -12.20 24.69 7.83
C VAL A 459 -11.47 26.03 7.84
N ASN A 460 -12.16 27.11 8.18
CA ASN A 460 -11.57 28.45 8.21
C ASN A 460 -10.45 28.54 9.24
N LEU A 461 -10.65 27.99 10.45
CA LEU A 461 -9.62 27.94 11.48
C LEU A 461 -8.43 27.05 11.08
N ALA A 462 -8.71 25.88 10.49
CA ALA A 462 -7.66 24.98 10.02
C ALA A 462 -6.80 25.66 8.93
N ARG A 463 -7.42 26.38 8.00
CA ARG A 463 -6.72 27.11 6.93
C ARG A 463 -5.92 28.30 7.45
N SER A 464 -6.39 29.00 8.48
CA SER A 464 -5.68 30.15 9.06
C SER A 464 -4.49 29.73 9.94
N THR A 465 -4.51 28.51 10.47
CA THR A 465 -3.45 27.99 11.35
C THR A 465 -2.45 27.07 10.65
N ALA A 466 -2.81 26.49 9.50
CA ALA A 466 -1.90 25.66 8.72
C ALA A 466 -0.83 26.49 7.97
N PRO A 467 0.39 25.95 7.77
CA PRO A 467 1.37 26.58 6.90
C PRO A 467 0.82 26.84 5.49
N ALA A 468 1.25 27.94 4.88
CA ALA A 468 0.79 28.35 3.55
C ALA A 468 0.93 27.21 2.53
N GLY A 469 -0.18 26.84 1.89
CA GLY A 469 -0.20 25.78 0.88
C GLY A 469 -0.12 24.34 1.41
N ALA A 470 -0.13 24.10 2.72
CA ALA A 470 -0.08 22.76 3.31
C ALA A 470 -1.47 22.10 3.46
N LEU A 471 -2.54 22.90 3.51
CA LEU A 471 -3.92 22.45 3.70
C LEU A 471 -4.82 23.00 2.61
N ASP A 472 -5.67 22.13 2.06
CA ASP A 472 -6.83 22.47 1.25
C ASP A 472 -8.07 21.90 1.92
N GLY A 473 -8.81 22.76 2.64
CA GLY A 473 -10.00 22.38 3.40
C GLY A 473 -11.29 22.82 2.71
N ALA A 474 -12.28 21.95 2.68
CA ALA A 474 -13.63 22.23 2.18
C ALA A 474 -14.69 21.48 3.01
N VAL A 475 -15.92 21.98 2.98
CA VAL A 475 -17.10 21.34 3.57
C VAL A 475 -17.92 20.68 2.46
N PHE A 476 -18.38 19.46 2.71
CA PHE A 476 -19.36 18.75 1.88
C PHE A 476 -20.67 18.62 2.64
N GLY A 477 -21.78 18.86 1.94
CA GLY A 477 -23.11 18.87 2.51
C GLY A 477 -23.97 20.03 1.99
N PRO A 478 -25.16 20.20 2.56
CA PRO A 478 -25.69 19.44 3.67
C PRO A 478 -26.08 18.01 3.30
N PHE A 479 -25.81 17.07 4.20
CA PHE A 479 -26.22 15.67 4.09
C PHE A 479 -27.42 15.37 4.99
N SER A 480 -28.29 14.47 4.51
CA SER A 480 -29.42 13.95 5.29
C SER A 480 -28.94 13.32 6.60
N THR A 481 -29.79 13.40 7.62
CA THR A 481 -29.59 12.66 8.88
C THR A 481 -30.62 11.56 9.10
N GLU A 482 -31.46 11.31 8.10
CA GLU A 482 -32.48 10.27 8.13
C GLU A 482 -31.84 8.88 7.95
N PRO A 483 -32.31 7.84 8.65
CA PRO A 483 -31.67 6.52 8.67
C PRO A 483 -31.51 5.83 7.31
N ASP A 484 -32.39 6.11 6.34
CA ASP A 484 -32.42 5.55 4.99
C ASP A 484 -31.50 6.30 4.00
N GLY A 485 -30.93 7.44 4.40
CA GLY A 485 -30.16 8.32 3.51
C GLY A 485 -28.75 7.84 3.14
N VAL A 486 -28.29 6.67 3.60
CA VAL A 486 -26.87 6.24 3.45
C VAL A 486 -26.44 6.18 1.99
N THR A 487 -27.29 5.63 1.11
CA THR A 487 -27.02 5.52 -0.33
C THR A 487 -26.88 6.90 -0.99
N ASP A 488 -27.77 7.82 -0.66
CA ASP A 488 -27.77 9.18 -1.20
C ASP A 488 -26.55 9.97 -0.71
N ILE A 489 -26.21 9.84 0.57
CA ILE A 489 -25.02 10.43 1.17
C ILE A 489 -23.77 9.91 0.45
N SER A 490 -23.64 8.59 0.29
CA SER A 490 -22.49 7.98 -0.39
C SER A 490 -22.35 8.49 -1.83
N THR A 491 -23.46 8.52 -2.56
CA THR A 491 -23.52 9.01 -3.95
C THR A 491 -23.13 10.48 -4.05
N ALA A 492 -23.64 11.33 -3.15
CA ALA A 492 -23.34 12.76 -3.13
C ALA A 492 -21.86 13.02 -2.81
N ILE A 493 -21.28 12.29 -1.85
CA ILE A 493 -19.85 12.39 -1.53
C ILE A 493 -19.00 12.01 -2.75
N LEU A 494 -19.30 10.89 -3.41
CA LEU A 494 -18.57 10.46 -4.61
C LEU A 494 -18.68 11.47 -5.74
N ALA A 495 -19.85 12.06 -5.95
CA ALA A 495 -20.04 13.13 -6.93
C ALA A 495 -19.18 14.35 -6.60
N ASP A 496 -19.12 14.77 -5.33
CA ASP A 496 -18.28 15.87 -4.88
C ASP A 496 -16.78 15.59 -5.02
N LEU A 497 -16.34 14.38 -4.71
CA LEU A 497 -14.96 13.94 -4.90
C LEU A 497 -14.57 13.91 -6.39
N GLY A 498 -15.50 13.51 -7.25
CA GLY A 498 -15.33 13.37 -8.70
C GLY A 498 -15.41 14.65 -9.54
N LYS A 499 -15.73 15.82 -8.95
CA LYS A 499 -15.95 17.07 -9.70
C LYS A 499 -14.76 17.50 -10.57
N ALA A 500 -13.54 17.32 -10.07
CA ALA A 500 -12.33 17.72 -10.78
C ALA A 500 -11.73 16.55 -11.57
N LYS A 501 -11.42 16.78 -12.85
CA LYS A 501 -10.80 15.76 -13.71
C LYS A 501 -9.31 15.59 -13.38
N PRO A 502 -8.77 14.36 -13.34
CA PRO A 502 -7.34 14.13 -13.17
C PRO A 502 -6.57 14.75 -14.33
N THR A 503 -5.55 15.54 -13.99
CA THR A 503 -4.66 16.13 -15.00
C THR A 503 -3.43 15.27 -15.26
N GLY A 504 -3.18 14.28 -14.40
CA GLY A 504 -1.99 13.44 -14.43
C GLY A 504 -0.70 14.21 -14.16
N ARG A 505 -0.79 15.34 -13.44
CA ARG A 505 0.33 16.24 -13.16
C ARG A 505 0.33 16.64 -11.69
N TYR A 506 1.53 16.84 -11.16
CA TYR A 506 1.70 17.43 -9.84
C TYR A 506 1.03 18.82 -9.75
N GLY A 507 0.36 19.08 -8.63
CA GLY A 507 -0.40 20.32 -8.41
C GLY A 507 -1.83 20.31 -8.95
N SER A 508 -2.33 19.15 -9.42
CA SER A 508 -3.73 18.94 -9.78
C SER A 508 -4.68 19.28 -8.62
N THR A 509 -5.85 19.83 -8.93
CA THR A 509 -6.96 19.99 -7.97
C THR A 509 -7.84 18.76 -7.90
N SER A 510 -7.61 17.76 -8.76
CA SER A 510 -8.32 16.50 -8.75
C SER A 510 -8.01 15.70 -7.50
N LEU A 511 -9.07 15.27 -6.80
CA LEU A 511 -8.94 14.36 -5.67
C LEU A 511 -8.65 12.92 -6.12
N ARG A 512 -8.64 12.65 -7.43
CA ARG A 512 -8.27 11.34 -7.99
C ARG A 512 -6.75 11.13 -8.02
N ASP A 513 -5.98 12.21 -7.84
CA ASP A 513 -4.52 12.18 -7.81
C ASP A 513 -3.96 12.02 -6.38
N VAL A 514 -4.80 11.92 -5.33
CA VAL A 514 -4.36 11.75 -3.93
C VAL A 514 -3.68 10.42 -3.72
N ASP A 515 -2.60 10.38 -2.93
CA ASP A 515 -1.80 9.19 -2.68
C ASP A 515 -2.32 8.32 -1.55
N GLU A 516 -3.17 8.86 -0.69
CA GLU A 516 -3.79 8.12 0.42
C GLU A 516 -5.12 8.74 0.81
N VAL A 517 -6.05 7.91 1.29
CA VAL A 517 -7.30 8.34 1.92
C VAL A 517 -7.28 7.94 3.39
N LEU A 518 -7.62 8.88 4.28
CA LEU A 518 -7.86 8.67 5.69
C LEU A 518 -9.34 8.87 5.99
N LEU A 519 -10.01 7.83 6.49
CA LEU A 519 -11.35 7.92 7.06
C LEU A 519 -11.23 8.12 8.56
N VAL A 520 -11.80 9.21 9.06
CA VAL A 520 -11.92 9.45 10.49
C VAL A 520 -13.30 8.97 10.93
N ILE A 521 -13.35 7.81 11.58
CA ILE A 521 -14.60 7.26 12.12
C ILE A 521 -14.90 7.81 13.50
N ASN A 522 -16.09 7.51 14.01
CA ASN A 522 -16.59 8.00 15.30
C ASN A 522 -16.73 9.54 15.35
N SER A 523 -16.94 10.18 14.20
CA SER A 523 -17.13 11.61 14.07
C SER A 523 -18.51 11.89 13.45
N GLY A 524 -19.46 12.46 14.19
CA GLY A 524 -20.79 12.79 13.67
C GLY A 524 -21.85 11.66 13.79
N LYS A 525 -22.97 11.79 13.07
CA LYS A 525 -24.08 10.82 13.15
C LYS A 525 -23.75 9.52 12.41
N PRO A 526 -24.16 8.34 12.93
CA PRO A 526 -23.84 7.03 12.32
C PRO A 526 -24.19 6.90 10.84
N VAL A 527 -25.35 7.39 10.41
CA VAL A 527 -25.79 7.34 8.99
C VAL A 527 -24.80 8.06 8.06
N THR A 528 -24.34 9.26 8.45
CA THR A 528 -23.38 10.04 7.66
C THR A 528 -21.99 9.39 7.67
N VAL A 529 -21.58 8.83 8.82
CA VAL A 529 -20.30 8.10 8.92
C VAL A 529 -20.32 6.85 8.04
N ASN A 530 -21.41 6.10 8.02
CA ASN A 530 -21.56 4.92 7.18
C ASN A 530 -21.56 5.25 5.69
N GLY A 531 -22.26 6.32 5.29
CA GLY A 531 -22.22 6.83 3.91
C GLY A 531 -20.82 7.30 3.50
N MET A 532 -20.09 7.95 4.43
CA MET A 532 -18.69 8.35 4.25
C MET A 532 -17.75 7.14 4.13
N ILE A 533 -17.94 6.08 4.92
CA ILE A 533 -17.14 4.86 4.82
C ILE A 533 -17.35 4.22 3.44
N ALA A 534 -18.59 4.03 3.00
CA ALA A 534 -18.90 3.46 1.69
C ALA A 534 -18.27 4.30 0.55
N ALA A 535 -18.46 5.63 0.59
CA ALA A 535 -17.89 6.54 -0.41
C ALA A 535 -16.36 6.57 -0.37
N GLY A 536 -15.76 6.57 0.82
CA GLY A 536 -14.32 6.59 1.01
C GLY A 536 -13.64 5.32 0.52
N VAL A 537 -14.28 4.16 0.74
CA VAL A 537 -13.85 2.88 0.18
C VAL A 537 -13.98 2.89 -1.35
N GLN A 538 -15.14 3.27 -1.89
CA GLN A 538 -15.31 3.33 -3.34
C GLN A 538 -14.30 4.28 -3.99
N TRP A 539 -14.06 5.44 -3.38
CA TRP A 539 -13.11 6.42 -3.89
C TRP A 539 -11.67 5.92 -3.84
N SER A 540 -11.24 5.25 -2.77
CA SER A 540 -9.88 4.72 -2.69
C SER A 540 -9.61 3.67 -3.79
N LEU A 541 -10.63 2.88 -4.13
CA LEU A 541 -10.60 1.92 -5.24
C LEU A 541 -10.54 2.62 -6.61
N GLU A 542 -11.31 3.69 -6.82
CA GLU A 542 -11.32 4.46 -8.08
C GLU A 542 -10.06 5.31 -8.30
N ALA A 543 -9.54 5.90 -7.22
CA ALA A 543 -8.27 6.59 -7.19
C ALA A 543 -7.09 5.61 -7.16
N ALA A 544 -7.34 4.35 -6.81
CA ALA A 544 -6.35 3.28 -6.69
C ALA A 544 -5.24 3.56 -5.66
N CYS A 545 -5.60 4.14 -4.51
CA CYS A 545 -4.68 4.46 -3.42
C CYS A 545 -5.02 3.70 -2.13
N PRO A 546 -4.04 3.55 -1.19
CA PRO A 546 -4.31 3.02 0.13
C PRO A 546 -5.40 3.80 0.88
N LEU A 547 -6.19 3.07 1.67
CA LEU A 547 -7.22 3.59 2.56
C LEU A 547 -6.87 3.25 4.01
N ARG A 548 -6.73 4.27 4.85
CA ARG A 548 -6.53 4.11 6.29
C ARG A 548 -7.76 4.53 7.06
N VAL A 549 -7.94 3.91 8.22
CA VAL A 549 -8.97 4.31 9.17
C VAL A 549 -8.35 4.79 10.45
N ALA A 550 -8.77 5.95 10.90
CA ALA A 550 -8.46 6.49 12.21
C ALA A 550 -9.76 6.54 13.02
N GLU A 551 -9.72 6.02 14.24
CA GLU A 551 -10.76 6.29 15.22
C GLU A 551 -10.44 7.62 15.92
N LEU A 552 -11.38 8.57 15.86
CA LEU A 552 -11.33 9.71 16.75
C LEU A 552 -11.87 9.28 18.12
N GLY A 553 -11.03 9.37 19.14
CA GLY A 553 -11.39 9.05 20.50
C GLY A 553 -10.82 10.03 21.50
N ARG A 554 -10.87 9.68 22.78
CA ARG A 554 -10.24 10.43 23.87
C ARG A 554 -9.38 9.54 24.74
N ASP A 555 -8.32 10.11 25.30
CA ASP A 555 -7.50 9.43 26.31
C ASP A 555 -8.15 9.51 27.71
N ARG A 556 -7.50 8.92 28.72
CA ARG A 556 -7.97 8.95 30.12
C ARG A 556 -8.03 10.37 30.70
N ALA A 557 -7.36 11.33 30.08
CA ALA A 557 -7.38 12.75 30.43
C ALA A 557 -8.40 13.55 29.59
N LEU A 558 -9.31 12.86 28.88
CA LEU A 558 -10.36 13.42 28.03
C LEU A 558 -9.85 14.26 26.86
N ARG A 559 -8.57 14.12 26.50
CA ARG A 559 -7.98 14.82 25.35
C ARG A 559 -8.26 14.06 24.08
N SER A 560 -8.60 14.78 23.01
CA SER A 560 -8.79 14.19 21.68
C SER A 560 -7.51 13.47 21.23
N VAL A 561 -7.67 12.22 20.82
CA VAL A 561 -6.61 11.38 20.28
C VAL A 561 -7.09 10.67 19.02
N ILE A 562 -6.15 10.42 18.11
CA ILE A 562 -6.37 9.54 16.96
C ILE A 562 -5.83 8.17 17.36
N ARG A 563 -6.70 7.17 17.37
CA ARG A 563 -6.36 5.76 17.57
C ARG A 563 -6.38 5.05 16.22
N GLU A 564 -5.65 3.93 16.13
CA GLU A 564 -5.83 2.91 15.08
C GLU A 564 -5.50 3.28 13.63
N ALA A 565 -4.77 4.37 13.39
CA ALA A 565 -4.44 4.85 12.05
C ALA A 565 -3.49 3.98 11.18
N ASP A 566 -3.22 2.75 11.61
CA ASP A 566 -2.47 1.74 10.86
C ASP A 566 -3.37 0.64 10.24
N LEU A 567 -4.67 0.62 10.59
CA LEU A 567 -5.64 -0.27 9.97
C LEU A 567 -5.93 0.20 8.54
N THR A 568 -5.55 -0.62 7.57
CA THR A 568 -5.88 -0.42 6.15
C THR A 568 -7.20 -1.11 5.88
N LEU A 569 -8.30 -0.36 5.73
CA LEU A 569 -9.58 -0.90 5.26
C LEU A 569 -9.51 -1.16 3.76
N CYS A 570 -10.16 -2.23 3.29
CA CYS A 570 -10.20 -2.59 1.86
C CYS A 570 -8.80 -2.70 1.24
N ARG A 571 -8.03 -3.66 1.76
CA ARG A 571 -6.82 -4.19 1.13
C ARG A 571 -7.19 -4.89 -0.20
N LEU A 572 -7.54 -4.09 -1.21
CA LEU A 572 -8.11 -4.37 -2.53
C LEU A 572 -9.30 -5.36 -2.62
N GLY A 573 -9.65 -6.11 -1.57
CA GLY A 573 -10.76 -7.06 -1.53
C GLY A 573 -10.61 -8.23 -2.52
N VAL A 574 -9.39 -8.50 -2.97
CA VAL A 574 -9.09 -9.45 -4.06
C VAL A 574 -7.91 -10.34 -3.69
N ASP A 575 -7.88 -10.82 -2.44
CA ASP A 575 -6.78 -11.62 -1.88
C ASP A 575 -6.38 -12.78 -2.79
N ALA A 576 -7.35 -13.52 -3.35
CA ALA A 576 -7.05 -14.61 -4.27
C ALA A 576 -6.35 -14.13 -5.56
N ARG A 577 -6.72 -12.96 -6.11
CA ARG A 577 -6.01 -12.37 -7.26
C ARG A 577 -4.63 -11.85 -6.87
N ILE A 578 -4.50 -11.25 -5.69
CA ILE A 578 -3.20 -10.79 -5.17
C ILE A 578 -2.27 -11.98 -4.96
N ALA A 579 -2.75 -13.06 -4.36
CA ALA A 579 -1.99 -14.29 -4.15
C ALA A 579 -1.54 -14.88 -5.49
N ARG A 580 -2.40 -14.90 -6.51
CA ARG A 580 -2.03 -15.32 -7.87
C ARG A 580 -0.95 -14.43 -8.50
N LEU A 581 -1.05 -13.10 -8.37
CA LEU A 581 -0.04 -12.17 -8.89
C LEU A 581 1.28 -12.28 -8.13
N ALA A 582 1.22 -12.43 -6.81
CA ALA A 582 2.38 -12.68 -5.96
C ALA A 582 3.04 -14.02 -6.30
N SER A 583 2.26 -15.09 -6.57
CA SER A 583 2.78 -16.36 -7.09
C SER A 583 3.51 -16.15 -8.41
N SER A 584 2.92 -15.39 -9.34
CA SER A 584 3.56 -15.05 -10.61
C SER A 584 4.89 -14.30 -10.42
N ALA A 585 4.95 -13.35 -9.48
CA ALA A 585 6.17 -12.63 -9.14
C ALA A 585 7.22 -13.53 -8.47
N VAL A 586 6.82 -14.39 -7.52
CA VAL A 586 7.70 -15.39 -6.88
C VAL A 586 8.29 -16.33 -7.92
N ARG A 587 7.52 -16.79 -8.91
CA ARG A 587 8.00 -17.66 -9.98
C ARG A 587 9.12 -17.02 -10.81
N ARG A 588 9.10 -15.70 -10.97
CA ARG A 588 10.18 -14.89 -11.59
C ARG A 588 11.30 -14.49 -10.63
N LEU A 589 11.29 -15.00 -9.39
CA LEU A 589 12.15 -14.58 -8.28
C LEU A 589 12.09 -13.06 -7.98
N ASP A 590 11.01 -12.38 -8.37
CA ASP A 590 10.72 -11.00 -7.97
C ASP A 590 10.01 -11.00 -6.62
N THR A 591 10.74 -11.46 -5.61
CA THR A 591 10.24 -11.65 -4.24
C THR A 591 9.91 -10.33 -3.56
N ARG A 592 10.52 -9.22 -3.99
CA ARG A 592 10.18 -7.88 -3.51
C ARG A 592 8.82 -7.43 -4.02
N THR A 593 8.53 -7.61 -5.31
CA THR A 593 7.20 -7.32 -5.85
C THR A 593 6.14 -8.19 -5.17
N ALA A 594 6.40 -9.49 -4.98
CA ALA A 594 5.50 -10.36 -4.23
C ALA A 594 5.24 -9.85 -2.81
N TRP A 595 6.29 -9.47 -2.07
CA TRP A 595 6.16 -8.88 -0.74
C TRP A 595 5.32 -7.58 -0.77
N GLN A 596 5.58 -6.68 -1.73
CA GLN A 596 4.82 -5.43 -1.88
C GLN A 596 3.35 -5.68 -2.20
N LEU A 597 3.03 -6.62 -3.09
CA LEU A 597 1.65 -6.99 -3.41
C LEU A 597 0.93 -7.54 -2.17
N LEU A 598 1.56 -8.45 -1.44
CA LEU A 598 1.00 -9.06 -0.22
C LEU A 598 0.85 -8.06 0.93
N SER A 599 1.69 -7.02 1.02
CA SER A 599 1.50 -5.91 1.96
C SER A 599 0.18 -5.14 1.74
N ASN A 600 -0.42 -5.26 0.55
CA ASN A 600 -1.69 -4.62 0.19
C ASN A 600 -2.90 -5.59 0.21
N ALA A 601 -2.71 -6.85 0.66
CA ALA A 601 -3.77 -7.86 0.80
C ALA A 601 -4.26 -7.98 2.25
N SER A 602 -5.48 -8.46 2.48
CA SER A 602 -6.14 -8.52 3.79
C SER A 602 -5.28 -9.18 4.90
N PRO A 603 -5.61 -9.00 6.19
CA PRO A 603 -4.88 -9.66 7.29
C PRO A 603 -4.74 -11.19 7.13
N SER A 604 -5.63 -11.84 6.38
CA SER A 604 -5.56 -13.28 6.07
C SER A 604 -4.23 -13.69 5.41
N LEU A 605 -3.63 -12.82 4.58
CA LEU A 605 -2.38 -13.10 3.86
C LEU A 605 -1.11 -12.71 4.64
N THR A 606 -1.24 -12.29 5.91
CA THR A 606 -0.08 -11.81 6.71
C THR A 606 0.99 -12.88 6.88
N ALA A 607 0.60 -14.14 7.11
CA ALA A 607 1.55 -15.24 7.22
C ALA A 607 2.34 -15.45 5.92
N THR A 608 1.66 -15.42 4.77
CA THR A 608 2.28 -15.56 3.46
C THR A 608 3.14 -14.36 3.09
N ARG A 609 2.73 -13.14 3.45
CA ARG A 609 3.55 -11.92 3.35
C ARG A 609 4.87 -12.10 4.12
N ASN A 610 4.80 -12.58 5.36
CA ASN A 610 5.98 -12.80 6.19
C ASN A 610 6.90 -13.88 5.59
N ALA A 611 6.33 -14.97 5.09
CA ALA A 611 7.09 -16.01 4.39
C ALA A 611 7.78 -15.48 3.12
N ALA A 612 7.10 -14.62 2.34
CA ALA A 612 7.70 -13.97 1.17
C ALA A 612 8.84 -13.01 1.56
N ALA A 613 8.69 -12.28 2.67
CA ALA A 613 9.74 -11.41 3.21
C ALA A 613 10.95 -12.21 3.72
N GLU A 614 10.73 -13.31 4.43
CA GLU A 614 11.79 -14.24 4.85
C GLU A 614 12.53 -14.81 3.64
N PHE A 615 11.79 -15.31 2.64
CA PHE A 615 12.37 -15.85 1.41
C PHE A 615 13.16 -14.79 0.62
N HIS A 616 12.72 -13.52 0.61
CA HIS A 616 13.50 -12.41 0.04
C HIS A 616 14.84 -12.24 0.78
N GLY A 617 14.82 -12.33 2.11
CA GLY A 617 16.01 -12.34 2.96
C GLY A 617 16.92 -13.54 2.69
N ASP A 618 16.38 -14.73 2.52
CA ASP A 618 17.18 -15.93 2.23
C ASP A 618 17.90 -15.81 0.87
N LEU A 619 17.24 -15.23 -0.14
CA LEU A 619 17.80 -15.08 -1.49
C LEU A 619 18.82 -13.94 -1.61
N TYR A 620 18.57 -12.78 -1.01
CA TYR A 620 19.41 -11.58 -1.21
C TYR A 620 20.15 -11.12 0.06
N GLY A 621 19.84 -11.70 1.21
CA GLY A 621 20.35 -11.32 2.53
C GLY A 621 21.87 -11.31 2.66
N THR A 622 22.36 -10.41 3.50
CA THR A 622 23.78 -10.33 3.88
C THR A 622 24.18 -11.49 4.78
N ALA A 623 25.37 -12.04 4.60
CA ALA A 623 25.92 -13.03 5.52
C ALA A 623 26.12 -12.42 6.92
N PRO A 624 25.62 -13.06 7.99
CA PRO A 624 25.96 -12.67 9.37
C PRO A 624 27.47 -12.62 9.57
N LEU A 625 27.95 -11.69 10.40
CA LEU A 625 29.39 -11.55 10.68
C LEU A 625 30.04 -12.83 11.21
N ALA A 626 29.29 -13.63 11.96
CA ALA A 626 29.74 -14.91 12.52
C ALA A 626 29.66 -16.09 11.53
N MET A 627 29.11 -15.91 10.33
CA MET A 627 28.98 -16.97 9.33
C MET A 627 30.35 -17.30 8.72
N ASP A 628 30.79 -18.55 8.92
CA ASP A 628 32.03 -19.08 8.36
C ASP A 628 31.97 -19.27 6.83
N THR A 629 33.13 -19.51 6.23
CA THR A 629 33.26 -19.63 4.77
C THR A 629 32.50 -20.84 4.21
N ASP A 630 32.47 -21.96 4.92
CA ASP A 630 31.77 -23.17 4.50
C ASP A 630 30.25 -22.95 4.43
N ALA A 631 29.68 -22.29 5.43
CA ALA A 631 28.27 -21.90 5.46
C ALA A 631 27.93 -20.90 4.36
N ARG A 632 28.86 -19.99 4.03
CA ARG A 632 28.70 -19.08 2.87
C ARG A 632 28.66 -19.85 1.56
N TYR A 633 29.55 -20.82 1.35
CA TYR A 633 29.51 -21.66 0.15
C TYR A 633 28.24 -22.51 0.08
N ALA A 634 27.78 -23.07 1.20
CA ALA A 634 26.51 -23.80 1.25
C ALA A 634 25.32 -22.92 0.83
N LEU A 635 25.19 -21.70 1.41
CA LEU A 635 24.14 -20.75 1.03
C LEU A 635 24.27 -20.30 -0.44
N ALA A 636 25.49 -20.14 -0.94
CA ALA A 636 25.73 -19.81 -2.34
C ALA A 636 25.23 -20.93 -3.27
N CYS A 637 25.50 -22.19 -2.92
CA CYS A 637 24.98 -23.36 -3.65
C CYS A 637 23.46 -23.37 -3.66
N GLN A 638 22.81 -23.17 -2.50
CA GLN A 638 21.35 -23.08 -2.40
C GLN A 638 20.75 -22.00 -3.30
N ARG A 639 21.35 -20.80 -3.31
CA ARG A 639 20.90 -19.69 -4.17
C ARG A 639 21.04 -20.03 -5.66
N LEU A 640 22.16 -20.64 -6.07
CA LEU A 640 22.39 -21.02 -7.47
C LEU A 640 21.46 -22.15 -7.94
N GLU A 641 21.23 -23.16 -7.11
CA GLU A 641 20.29 -24.26 -7.42
C GLU A 641 18.84 -23.75 -7.52
N LEU A 642 18.42 -22.84 -6.62
CA LEU A 642 17.12 -22.17 -6.74
C LEU A 642 17.00 -21.43 -8.08
N ILE A 643 18.02 -20.69 -8.49
CA ILE A 643 17.98 -19.90 -9.73
C ILE A 643 17.95 -20.82 -10.96
N ALA A 644 18.71 -21.92 -10.93
CA ALA A 644 18.66 -22.94 -11.97
C ALA A 644 17.26 -23.57 -12.07
N HIS A 645 16.60 -23.79 -10.94
CA HIS A 645 15.25 -24.33 -10.87
C HIS A 645 14.18 -23.34 -11.37
N ALA A 646 14.15 -22.11 -10.84
CA ALA A 646 13.07 -21.15 -11.06
C ALA A 646 13.21 -20.32 -12.34
N LEU A 647 14.44 -20.00 -12.76
CA LEU A 647 14.72 -19.11 -13.90
C LEU A 647 15.34 -19.85 -15.11
N ALA A 648 15.17 -21.16 -15.20
CA ALA A 648 15.70 -21.96 -16.30
C ALA A 648 15.32 -21.40 -17.68
N ASP A 649 14.10 -20.87 -17.82
CA ASP A 649 13.57 -20.32 -19.07
C ASP A 649 13.88 -18.83 -19.29
N GLU A 650 14.52 -18.16 -18.32
CA GLU A 650 14.80 -16.73 -18.34
C GLU A 650 16.31 -16.47 -18.22
N PRO A 651 17.10 -16.69 -19.28
CA PRO A 651 18.56 -16.73 -19.20
C PRO A 651 19.20 -15.41 -18.76
N TRP A 652 18.65 -14.25 -19.16
CA TRP A 652 19.14 -12.95 -18.70
C TRP A 652 18.84 -12.68 -17.22
N PRO A 653 17.58 -12.80 -16.75
CA PRO A 653 17.27 -12.80 -15.33
C PRO A 653 18.10 -13.80 -14.52
N ALA A 654 18.28 -15.03 -14.99
CA ALA A 654 19.07 -16.05 -14.31
C ALA A 654 20.53 -15.62 -14.09
N CYS A 655 21.22 -15.15 -15.14
CA CYS A 655 22.59 -14.67 -15.02
C CYS A 655 22.70 -13.45 -14.09
N TYR A 656 21.75 -12.51 -14.17
CA TYR A 656 21.74 -11.33 -13.32
C TYR A 656 21.55 -11.71 -11.85
N THR A 657 20.47 -12.45 -11.55
CA THR A 657 20.12 -12.87 -10.20
C THR A 657 21.20 -13.73 -9.58
N ALA A 658 21.83 -14.64 -10.34
CA ALA A 658 22.90 -15.51 -9.81
C ALA A 658 24.12 -14.75 -9.29
N ILE A 659 24.44 -13.60 -9.87
CA ILE A 659 25.56 -12.79 -9.44
C ILE A 659 25.14 -11.85 -8.31
N GLU A 660 24.02 -11.14 -8.47
CA GLU A 660 23.56 -10.16 -7.48
C GLU A 660 23.02 -10.82 -6.19
N SER A 661 22.62 -12.10 -6.23
CA SER A 661 22.30 -12.87 -5.02
C SER A 661 23.55 -13.28 -4.24
N LEU A 662 24.76 -13.20 -4.81
CA LEU A 662 26.00 -13.60 -4.15
C LEU A 662 26.86 -12.42 -3.70
N ARG A 663 26.91 -11.33 -4.48
CA ARG A 663 27.70 -10.14 -4.14
C ARG A 663 26.84 -8.88 -4.00
N PRO A 664 27.25 -7.91 -3.17
CA PRO A 664 28.23 -8.05 -2.10
C PRO A 664 27.67 -8.78 -0.86
N GLY A 665 26.37 -9.11 -0.83
CA GLY A 665 25.69 -9.61 0.37
C GLY A 665 26.34 -10.85 1.01
N LEU A 666 26.67 -11.87 0.21
CA LEU A 666 27.30 -13.10 0.71
C LEU A 666 28.84 -13.02 0.67
N PHE A 667 29.38 -12.44 -0.41
CA PHE A 667 30.80 -12.22 -0.61
C PHE A 667 31.10 -10.76 -0.94
N ASN A 668 31.84 -10.08 -0.05
CA ASN A 668 32.39 -8.75 -0.33
C ASN A 668 33.37 -8.79 -1.52
N TRP A 669 33.70 -7.62 -2.08
CA TRP A 669 34.50 -7.50 -3.31
C TRP A 669 35.84 -8.25 -3.31
N GLY A 670 36.58 -8.24 -2.19
CA GLY A 670 37.84 -8.98 -2.07
C GLY A 670 37.63 -10.49 -2.21
N PRO A 671 36.87 -11.12 -1.28
CA PRO A 671 36.49 -12.53 -1.38
C PRO A 671 35.84 -12.91 -2.71
N TRP A 672 34.97 -12.07 -3.27
CA TRP A 672 34.34 -12.29 -4.56
C TRP A 672 35.36 -12.41 -5.71
N LYS A 673 36.39 -11.56 -5.73
CA LYS A 673 37.46 -11.63 -6.75
C LYS A 673 38.24 -12.94 -6.66
N LEU A 674 38.52 -13.42 -5.45
CA LEU A 674 39.20 -14.70 -5.23
C LEU A 674 38.30 -15.88 -5.65
N LEU A 675 37.02 -15.86 -5.26
CA LEU A 675 36.06 -16.89 -5.64
C LEU A 675 35.93 -17.03 -7.17
N MET A 676 35.90 -15.90 -7.86
CA MET A 676 35.89 -15.84 -9.33
C MET A 676 37.16 -16.40 -9.98
N GLN A 677 38.27 -16.48 -9.25
CA GLN A 677 39.50 -17.15 -9.71
C GLN A 677 39.38 -18.68 -9.58
N GLU A 678 38.76 -19.14 -8.50
CA GLU A 678 38.63 -20.55 -8.11
C GLU A 678 37.44 -21.27 -8.78
N ALA A 679 36.40 -20.53 -9.20
CA ALA A 679 35.19 -21.05 -9.85
C ALA A 679 35.04 -20.52 -11.31
N PRO A 680 35.59 -21.22 -12.32
CA PRO A 680 35.51 -20.82 -13.74
C PRO A 680 34.08 -20.70 -14.30
N ALA A 681 33.15 -21.55 -13.88
CA ALA A 681 31.76 -21.48 -14.32
C ALA A 681 31.10 -20.19 -13.81
N LEU A 682 31.35 -19.82 -12.55
CA LEU A 682 30.85 -18.58 -11.97
C LEU A 682 31.44 -17.34 -12.70
N ARG A 683 32.71 -17.43 -13.10
CA ARG A 683 33.33 -16.39 -13.94
C ARG A 683 32.63 -16.22 -15.28
N SER A 684 32.25 -17.33 -15.90
CA SER A 684 31.52 -17.32 -17.16
C SER A 684 30.11 -16.74 -17.00
N LEU A 685 29.39 -17.06 -15.91
CA LEU A 685 28.10 -16.45 -15.58
C LEU A 685 28.21 -14.94 -15.39
N ASN A 686 29.22 -14.45 -14.66
CA ASN A 686 29.42 -13.01 -14.48
C ASN A 686 29.69 -12.28 -15.80
N ARG A 687 30.40 -12.92 -16.74
CA ARG A 687 30.58 -12.37 -18.09
C ARG A 687 29.25 -12.28 -18.83
N LEU A 688 28.43 -13.33 -18.83
CA LEU A 688 27.09 -13.30 -19.44
C LEU A 688 26.18 -12.27 -18.78
N ARG A 689 26.22 -12.15 -17.45
CA ARG A 689 25.52 -11.09 -16.70
C ARG A 689 25.91 -9.70 -17.21
N ASN A 690 27.19 -9.48 -17.52
CA ASN A 690 27.67 -8.18 -18.04
C ASN A 690 27.19 -7.89 -19.47
N GLU A 691 26.79 -8.90 -20.23
CA GLU A 691 26.16 -8.76 -21.55
C GLU A 691 24.65 -8.44 -21.45
N SER A 692 24.02 -8.75 -20.32
CA SER A 692 22.58 -8.51 -20.09
C SER A 692 22.22 -7.02 -20.25
N PRO A 693 20.96 -6.68 -20.62
CA PRO A 693 20.48 -5.29 -20.74
C PRO A 693 20.69 -4.44 -19.48
N TYR A 694 20.78 -5.07 -18.31
CA TYR A 694 20.79 -4.45 -16.99
C TYR A 694 22.19 -3.97 -16.55
N ALA A 695 23.25 -4.59 -17.05
CA ALA A 695 24.62 -4.30 -16.64
C ALA A 695 25.23 -3.09 -17.38
N HIS A 696 26.18 -2.40 -16.74
CA HIS A 696 27.07 -1.41 -17.39
C HIS A 696 26.36 -0.34 -18.23
N LEU A 697 25.23 0.17 -17.74
CA LEU A 697 24.41 1.17 -18.45
C LEU A 697 25.21 2.42 -18.87
N LEU A 698 26.19 2.84 -18.06
CA LEU A 698 27.10 3.93 -18.41
C LEU A 698 27.96 3.62 -19.63
N ASP A 699 28.51 2.41 -19.74
CA ASP A 699 29.36 2.00 -20.86
C ASP A 699 28.55 1.89 -22.14
N LYS A 700 27.35 1.33 -22.06
CA LYS A 700 26.40 1.26 -23.18
C LYS A 700 26.06 2.64 -23.73
N LEU A 701 25.85 3.63 -22.84
CA LEU A 701 25.61 5.02 -23.24
C LEU A 701 26.83 5.69 -23.89
N ARG A 702 28.05 5.21 -23.64
CA ARG A 702 29.27 5.66 -24.34
C ARG A 702 29.41 5.00 -25.70
N ASP A 703 29.17 3.69 -25.78
CA ASP A 703 29.28 2.94 -27.02
C ASP A 703 28.24 3.40 -28.04
N ALA A 704 27.01 3.71 -27.60
CA ALA A 704 25.98 4.33 -28.42
C ALA A 704 26.40 5.71 -29.00
N LYS A 705 27.32 6.44 -28.35
CA LYS A 705 27.89 7.69 -28.88
C LYS A 705 29.05 7.46 -29.85
N ARG A 706 29.80 6.36 -29.67
CA ARG A 706 31.00 6.03 -30.45
C ARG A 706 30.68 5.29 -31.75
N THR A 707 29.49 4.71 -31.87
CA THR A 707 29.05 3.98 -33.07
C THR A 707 28.74 4.93 -34.24
N GLN A 708 29.79 5.38 -34.92
CA GLN A 708 29.82 5.42 -36.39
C GLN A 708 29.97 3.97 -36.91
N PRO A 709 29.49 3.62 -38.12
CA PRO A 709 29.24 2.24 -38.52
C PRO A 709 30.48 1.33 -38.73
N SER A 710 31.71 1.74 -38.39
CA SER A 710 32.93 1.06 -38.88
C SER A 710 33.84 0.39 -37.86
N THR A 711 33.58 0.35 -36.55
CA THR A 711 34.49 -0.32 -35.61
C THR A 711 33.81 -1.27 -34.63
N LYS A 712 34.13 -2.56 -34.78
CA LYS A 712 33.86 -3.63 -33.82
C LYS A 712 34.62 -3.34 -32.52
N ASN A 713 33.91 -3.19 -31.42
CA ASN A 713 34.09 -4.00 -30.20
C ASN A 713 33.07 -3.55 -29.14
N ILE A 714 32.47 -4.55 -28.49
CA ILE A 714 31.29 -4.48 -27.60
C ILE A 714 29.98 -4.26 -28.38
N ARG A 715 29.60 -5.26 -29.20
CA ARG A 715 28.19 -5.38 -29.58
C ARG A 715 27.43 -5.82 -28.33
N LEU A 716 26.46 -5.01 -27.90
CA LEU A 716 25.33 -5.51 -27.12
C LEU A 716 24.83 -6.78 -27.79
N SER A 717 24.88 -7.92 -27.10
CA SER A 717 24.18 -9.10 -27.61
C SER A 717 22.70 -8.77 -27.58
N LYS A 718 22.11 -8.55 -28.76
CA LYS A 718 20.67 -8.30 -28.91
C LYS A 718 19.84 -9.53 -28.56
N THR A 719 20.48 -10.69 -28.49
CA THR A 719 19.86 -11.98 -28.20
C THR A 719 20.31 -12.50 -26.84
N PRO A 720 19.39 -13.06 -26.04
CA PRO A 720 19.77 -13.79 -24.83
C PRO A 720 20.70 -14.97 -25.14
N PRO A 721 21.52 -15.39 -24.16
CA PRO A 721 22.36 -16.56 -24.29
C PRO A 721 21.44 -17.79 -24.26
N SER A 722 21.91 -18.91 -24.82
CA SER A 722 21.11 -20.14 -24.84
C SER A 722 20.76 -20.59 -23.43
N ARG A 723 19.48 -20.92 -23.19
CA ARG A 723 18.95 -21.48 -21.94
C ARG A 723 19.84 -22.59 -21.38
N ASP A 724 20.13 -23.61 -22.19
CA ASP A 724 20.88 -24.80 -21.76
C ASP A 724 22.26 -24.43 -21.22
N ARG A 725 22.93 -23.48 -21.87
CA ARG A 725 24.24 -22.99 -21.42
C ARG A 725 24.19 -22.29 -20.08
N VAL A 726 23.15 -21.50 -19.81
CA VAL A 726 23.02 -20.79 -18.53
C VAL A 726 22.73 -21.79 -17.41
N VAL A 727 21.82 -22.73 -17.63
CA VAL A 727 21.49 -23.79 -16.66
C VAL A 727 22.71 -24.66 -16.36
N GLU A 728 23.46 -25.07 -17.38
CA GLU A 728 24.71 -25.82 -17.24
C GLU A 728 25.72 -25.06 -16.36
N LEU A 729 25.93 -23.77 -16.65
CA LEU A 729 26.85 -22.93 -15.90
C LEU A 729 26.42 -22.74 -14.44
N LEU A 730 25.13 -22.66 -14.15
CA LEU A 730 24.61 -22.56 -12.77
C LEU A 730 24.93 -23.82 -11.97
N HIS A 731 24.63 -25.01 -12.50
CA HIS A 731 24.93 -26.28 -11.83
C HIS A 731 26.44 -26.54 -11.71
N GLN A 732 27.23 -26.17 -12.73
CA GLN A 732 28.69 -26.24 -12.66
C GLN A 732 29.22 -25.32 -11.56
N SER A 733 28.72 -24.09 -11.46
CA SER A 733 29.11 -23.16 -10.40
C SER A 733 28.76 -23.70 -9.01
N ALA A 734 27.56 -24.25 -8.82
CA ALA A 734 27.19 -24.87 -7.55
C ALA A 734 28.10 -26.07 -7.21
N THR A 735 28.48 -26.87 -8.20
CA THR A 735 29.40 -28.01 -8.02
C THR A 735 30.82 -27.56 -7.67
N GLU A 736 31.33 -26.53 -8.33
CA GLU A 736 32.64 -25.91 -8.02
C GLU A 736 32.65 -25.38 -6.59
N LEU A 737 31.60 -24.68 -6.17
CA LEU A 737 31.46 -24.18 -4.79
C LEU A 737 31.34 -25.30 -3.75
N ARG A 738 30.66 -26.41 -4.08
CA ARG A 738 30.62 -27.59 -3.20
C ARG A 738 32.00 -28.16 -2.96
N ALA A 739 32.84 -28.25 -4.00
CA ALA A 739 34.20 -28.78 -3.89
C ALA A 739 35.12 -27.91 -3.02
N LEU A 740 34.76 -26.65 -2.77
CA LEU A 740 35.49 -25.74 -1.87
C LEU A 740 35.09 -25.89 -0.39
N ARG A 741 34.11 -26.75 -0.05
CA ARG A 741 33.64 -27.00 1.32
C ARG A 741 34.48 -28.08 2.02
N SER A 742 34.43 -28.13 3.35
CA SER A 742 35.09 -29.19 4.13
C SER A 742 34.49 -30.58 3.89
N ALA A 743 35.34 -31.63 3.88
CA ALA A 743 35.02 -33.02 3.50
C ALA A 743 33.70 -33.62 4.06
N GLY A 744 33.27 -33.22 5.27
CA GLY A 744 32.02 -33.72 5.89
C GLY A 744 30.73 -33.00 5.51
N ASN A 745 30.79 -31.92 4.72
CA ASN A 745 29.65 -31.03 4.46
C ASN A 745 29.14 -31.06 3.01
N HIS A 746 29.50 -32.04 2.20
CA HIS A 746 29.21 -32.09 0.75
C HIS A 746 27.80 -32.58 0.34
N SER A 747 26.83 -32.68 1.26
CA SER A 747 25.51 -33.26 0.94
C SER A 747 24.67 -32.33 0.04
N ASN A 748 24.21 -32.87 -1.11
CA ASN A 748 23.29 -32.21 -2.05
C ASN A 748 21.91 -31.91 -1.45
N GLU A 749 21.44 -32.70 -0.48
CA GLU A 749 20.10 -32.51 0.11
C GLU A 749 19.98 -31.15 0.81
N ARG A 750 21.05 -30.69 1.44
CA ARG A 750 21.09 -29.36 2.08
C ARG A 750 21.08 -28.21 1.08
N ASP A 751 21.49 -28.45 -0.15
CA ASP A 751 21.52 -27.42 -1.19
C ASP A 751 20.13 -27.20 -1.83
N GLN A 752 19.16 -28.08 -1.56
CA GLN A 752 17.78 -28.01 -2.05
C GLN A 752 16.80 -27.34 -1.07
N ASP A 753 17.23 -26.93 0.13
CA ASP A 753 16.33 -26.34 1.15
C ASP A 753 15.59 -25.10 0.61
N LEU A 754 16.31 -24.23 -0.11
CA LEU A 754 15.74 -23.02 -0.66
C LEU A 754 14.76 -23.31 -1.81
N VAL A 755 14.99 -24.37 -2.59
CA VAL A 755 14.05 -24.87 -3.60
C VAL A 755 12.77 -25.41 -2.96
N ALA A 756 12.90 -26.15 -1.84
CA ALA A 756 11.75 -26.64 -1.08
C ALA A 756 10.92 -25.50 -0.49
N ARG A 757 11.56 -24.47 0.07
CA ARG A 757 10.87 -23.25 0.56
C ARG A 757 10.17 -22.49 -0.56
N TYR A 758 10.85 -22.31 -1.69
CA TYR A 758 10.27 -21.70 -2.90
C TYR A 758 9.02 -22.45 -3.36
N THR A 759 9.10 -23.78 -3.46
CA THR A 759 7.99 -24.63 -3.90
C THR A 759 6.81 -24.51 -2.94
N ARG A 760 7.06 -24.61 -1.62
CA ARG A 760 6.03 -24.47 -0.59
C ARG A 760 5.35 -23.10 -0.63
N LEU A 761 6.11 -22.01 -0.79
CA LEU A 761 5.57 -20.66 -0.89
C LEU A 761 4.70 -20.51 -2.16
N GLY A 762 5.16 -21.07 -3.29
CA GLY A 762 4.43 -21.10 -4.55
C GLY A 762 3.11 -21.86 -4.44
N GLU A 763 3.14 -23.07 -3.87
CA GLU A 763 1.95 -23.90 -3.63
C GLU A 763 0.95 -23.19 -2.70
N GLN A 764 1.44 -22.61 -1.59
CA GLN A 764 0.59 -21.85 -0.67
C GLN A 764 -0.09 -20.67 -1.37
N LEU A 765 0.65 -19.91 -2.18
CA LEU A 765 0.10 -18.77 -2.93
C LEU A 765 -0.88 -19.22 -4.02
N ASP A 766 -0.60 -20.33 -4.70
CA ASP A 766 -1.49 -20.90 -5.71
C ASP A 766 -2.79 -21.41 -5.09
N ASP A 767 -2.72 -22.06 -3.92
CA ASP A 767 -3.87 -22.53 -3.17
C ASP A 767 -4.78 -21.36 -2.74
N LEU A 768 -4.19 -20.32 -2.16
CA LEU A 768 -4.89 -19.08 -1.81
C LEU A 768 -5.45 -18.36 -3.05
N GLY A 769 -4.87 -18.59 -4.23
CA GLY A 769 -5.30 -18.00 -5.49
C GLY A 769 -6.32 -18.82 -6.29
N LYS A 770 -6.73 -20.01 -5.83
CA LYS A 770 -7.65 -20.90 -6.56
C LYS A 770 -9.03 -20.28 -6.77
N ASP A 771 -9.53 -19.53 -5.79
CA ASP A 771 -10.85 -18.89 -5.83
C ASP A 771 -10.94 -17.69 -6.80
N ALA A 772 -9.80 -17.29 -7.41
CA ALA A 772 -9.74 -16.21 -8.40
C ALA A 772 -9.81 -16.69 -9.86
N ARG A 773 -9.86 -18.00 -10.12
CA ARG A 773 -10.00 -18.58 -11.47
C ARG A 773 -11.46 -18.76 -11.83
#